data_AF-J9PKC8-F1
#
_entry.id   AF-J9PKC8-F1
#
_cell.length_a   1.000
_cell.length_b   1.000
_cell.length_c   1.000
_cell.angle_alpha   90.00
_cell.angle_beta   90.00
_cell.angle_gamma   90.00
#
_symmetry.space_group_name_H-M   'P 1'
#
loop_
_entity.id
_entity.type
_entity.pdbx_description
1 polymer ?
#
loop_
_entity_poly.entity_id
_entity_poly.type
_entity_poly.pdbx_seq_one_letter_code
_entity_poly.pdbx_strand_id
1 'polypeptide(L)'
;MGRLHWNLIGILCCVGTVSCAIREYFIGIKEIEWDYAPTGKNLIQNKTLDEDEHARTFLENGDLRIGRVYKKAVYLQYTDLTFKQEIGKPKWLGFVGPIISAEEDDTVVVHLKNMASRKYSIHPHGMNYNKSSEGAWYPDMTGTEETLDDAVAPGEMYNYLWKLSSSHAPAEDDTNCLTRVYHSHVNAPKDTASGLIGPFIICKKGTLDIHGDKSSDYLYTLMFTVSDENLSWYLDDNIKKYCKTPTKVDKDDEDFQESNKMHAINGYVFGNLPDLSMCMGKNIQWYLFGIGNEVDIHSAFFHGQILKNKQHRTDTISLFPATFVSVEMEADKPGQWLLSCQVNDHLEAGMQAFFEIKRCFPAVHKPRPFGEVRQYYIAAEEVIWDYGPTQINQYTGIKLQDDSMAGIFFNNRNDRIGGKYKKVRYVEYTDGTFTKPKERTPEEEHLGILGPIIRAEEEDTIKVAFKNTASRPYSIQPHGVQYNVEMDGTLYHNVLEESYTAQKLRELKKEARIVEPLPAASVRPGTTYNYEWVVPKNGGPTKNDPDCITYLYYSAVDPIQDTNSGLVGPLLICKPKTLKAGKQKNVKKEFHLLTTAFDENRSWYLDENINRFTTQPKSVKKDDEDFQLSNKMHSINGYMYGNLQGLTMCKGDKVSWHLSGLGSEGDIHGLYFHGNRFLYRGTRRDTISVFPHVSHTVIMEPDSMGQFELTCISADDNHAGMRVNYTVQKCSIFSRQSEIMLQQKKYYIAAVEVDWDYSPSRTWEEKMFHGLKDSPGNTFLNKGGKFIGSKYKKVLYREYTDDTFTKPKDRSADLEHLGILGPIIHGNVGEKVKVVFKNLAKRPYSIHAHGVKTESPQVTPTQPGQTQTYTWYIPKSAGPTSEQEECSVGAYYSTIDVNKDLYSGLIGPLIICQKSLLRTFGLKKEIEEFALLFMVFDENKSWYLEDNIKTYVKNPPKNLEEDEEFIESNKMHGINGLVFGNLHGLNMNVGDKVYWYLLGMGNEIDLHTAHFHGHSFEYKTSGVHRDDVFDLFPGTFQTVKMRPQYPGTWLLHCHVADHVLSGMETTYTVKERK
;
A
#
# COMPACT_ATOMS: atom_id res chain seq x y z
N MET A 1 4.03 78.32 19.91
CA MET A 1 3.91 79.28 18.79
C MET A 1 4.77 78.76 17.66
N GLY A 2 4.15 78.37 16.55
CA GLY A 2 4.78 77.57 15.51
C GLY A 2 5.52 78.35 14.43
N ARG A 3 6.22 77.59 13.60
CA ARG A 3 6.29 77.80 12.15
C ARG A 3 6.73 76.49 11.46
N LEU A 4 6.03 76.20 10.37
CA LEU A 4 6.22 75.17 9.35
C LEU A 4 7.68 74.96 8.93
N HIS A 5 8.03 73.72 8.59
CA HIS A 5 8.54 73.30 7.25
C HIS A 5 8.43 71.76 7.15
N TRP A 6 7.58 71.24 6.26
CA TRP A 6 7.52 69.81 5.90
C TRP A 6 8.13 69.64 4.51
N ASN A 7 9.23 68.88 4.43
CA ASN A 7 9.77 68.36 3.19
C ASN A 7 9.15 66.97 2.94
N LEU A 8 8.63 66.78 1.73
CA LEU A 8 8.11 65.52 1.21
C LEU A 8 9.24 64.46 1.17
N ILE A 9 9.02 63.33 1.83
CA ILE A 9 9.79 62.09 1.62
C ILE A 9 9.01 61.28 0.58
N GLY A 10 9.62 61.08 -0.59
CA GLY A 10 9.13 60.15 -1.60
C GLY A 10 9.39 58.71 -1.16
N ILE A 11 8.31 57.97 -0.89
CA ILE A 11 8.34 56.53 -0.66
C ILE A 11 8.45 55.85 -2.03
N LEU A 12 9.60 55.24 -2.29
CA LEU A 12 9.80 54.34 -3.42
C LEU A 12 9.16 52.98 -3.06
N CYS A 13 7.87 52.81 -3.32
CA CYS A 13 7.23 51.50 -3.30
C CYS A 13 7.69 50.71 -4.53
N CYS A 14 8.68 49.82 -4.36
CA CYS A 14 8.93 48.74 -5.30
C CYS A 14 7.79 47.72 -5.17
N VAL A 15 6.73 47.89 -5.95
CA VAL A 15 5.73 46.85 -6.17
C VAL A 15 6.38 45.84 -7.13
N GLY A 16 6.90 44.74 -6.58
CA GLY A 16 7.27 43.58 -7.38
C GLY A 16 6.02 42.98 -8.00
N THR A 17 5.85 43.17 -9.30
CA THR A 17 4.83 42.49 -10.09
C THR A 17 5.21 41.01 -10.20
N VAL A 18 4.52 40.14 -9.46
CA VAL A 18 4.64 38.68 -9.61
C VAL A 18 3.84 38.29 -10.86
N SER A 19 4.53 38.02 -11.97
CA SER A 19 3.91 37.48 -13.19
C SER A 19 3.96 35.94 -13.18
N CYS A 20 3.02 35.32 -13.88
CA CYS A 20 3.11 33.94 -14.36
C CYS A 20 4.50 33.68 -14.97
N ALA A 21 5.22 32.64 -14.51
CA ALA A 21 6.53 32.29 -15.04
C ALA A 21 6.43 31.15 -16.06
N ILE A 22 7.20 31.26 -17.14
CA ILE A 22 7.41 30.18 -18.11
C ILE A 22 8.72 29.49 -17.71
N ARG A 23 8.67 28.17 -17.49
CA ARG A 23 9.83 27.34 -17.17
C ARG A 23 10.12 26.40 -18.33
N GLU A 24 11.30 26.53 -18.92
CA GLU A 24 11.72 25.70 -20.05
C GLU A 24 12.67 24.59 -19.58
N TYR A 25 12.40 23.35 -19.99
CA TYR A 25 13.25 22.19 -19.75
C TYR A 25 13.59 21.52 -21.09
N PHE A 26 14.89 21.26 -21.33
CA PHE A 26 15.36 20.56 -22.51
C PHE A 26 15.71 19.13 -22.13
N ILE A 27 14.87 18.17 -22.53
CA ILE A 27 14.97 16.78 -22.09
C ILE A 27 15.28 15.90 -23.30
N GLY A 28 16.33 15.09 -23.20
CA GLY A 28 16.71 14.10 -24.21
C GLY A 28 16.49 12.69 -23.70
N ILE A 29 15.93 11.82 -24.55
CA ILE A 29 15.86 10.38 -24.28
C ILE A 29 17.07 9.71 -24.90
N LYS A 30 17.85 8.97 -24.10
CA LYS A 30 19.07 8.30 -24.56
C LYS A 30 19.18 6.89 -24.00
N GLU A 31 19.72 5.98 -24.80
CA GLU A 31 20.10 4.63 -24.36
C GLU A 31 21.44 4.65 -23.63
N ILE A 32 21.50 4.03 -22.46
CA ILE A 32 22.70 3.88 -21.62
C ILE A 32 22.86 2.43 -21.16
N GLU A 33 24.06 2.09 -20.72
CA GLU A 33 24.29 0.89 -19.91
C GLU A 33 24.21 1.30 -18.45
N TRP A 34 23.25 0.73 -17.72
CA TRP A 34 23.03 0.97 -16.31
C TRP A 34 23.57 -0.19 -15.49
N ASP A 35 24.24 0.14 -14.38
CA ASP A 35 24.86 -0.82 -13.48
C ASP A 35 24.20 -0.71 -12.10
N TYR A 36 23.38 -1.70 -11.75
CA TYR A 36 22.59 -1.70 -10.51
C TYR A 36 23.46 -1.82 -9.25
N ALA A 37 24.69 -2.36 -9.38
CA ALA A 37 25.62 -2.51 -8.27
C ALA A 37 27.06 -2.24 -8.74
N PRO A 38 27.45 -0.96 -8.91
CA PRO A 38 28.76 -0.61 -9.49
C PRO A 38 29.98 -1.16 -8.74
N THR A 39 29.84 -1.45 -7.45
CA THR A 39 30.93 -2.06 -6.66
C THR A 39 31.06 -3.57 -6.86
N GLY A 40 30.03 -4.23 -7.43
CA GLY A 40 29.94 -5.68 -7.55
C GLY A 40 29.90 -6.41 -6.19
N LYS A 41 29.43 -5.73 -5.13
CA LYS A 41 29.40 -6.26 -3.76
C LYS A 41 28.10 -5.91 -3.05
N ASN A 42 27.76 -6.70 -2.04
CA ASN A 42 26.78 -6.33 -1.05
C ASN A 42 27.44 -5.44 0.00
N LEU A 43 27.19 -4.13 -0.07
CA LEU A 43 27.78 -3.16 0.86
C LEU A 43 27.08 -3.16 2.22
N ILE A 44 25.85 -3.69 2.31
CA ILE A 44 25.10 -3.78 3.57
C ILE A 44 25.78 -4.74 4.53
N GLN A 45 26.23 -5.91 4.04
CA GLN A 45 26.96 -6.88 4.86
C GLN A 45 28.48 -6.85 4.62
N ASN A 46 28.95 -6.00 3.69
CA ASN A 46 30.32 -5.95 3.20
C ASN A 46 30.84 -7.32 2.73
N LYS A 47 30.01 -8.02 1.94
CA LYS A 47 30.30 -9.32 1.35
C LYS A 47 30.54 -9.21 -0.14
N THR A 48 31.44 -10.05 -0.64
CA THR A 48 31.60 -10.27 -2.08
C THR A 48 30.51 -11.21 -2.60
N LEU A 49 30.33 -11.29 -3.93
CA LEU A 49 29.37 -12.22 -4.52
C LEU A 49 29.67 -13.66 -4.12
N ASP A 50 30.95 -14.08 -4.09
CA ASP A 50 31.34 -15.45 -3.69
C ASP A 50 30.88 -15.83 -2.27
N GLU A 51 30.63 -14.85 -1.41
CA GLU A 51 30.24 -15.02 0.01
C GLU A 51 28.74 -14.80 0.27
N ASP A 52 27.98 -14.36 -0.74
CA ASP A 52 26.59 -13.93 -0.61
C ASP A 52 25.72 -14.54 -1.73
N GLU A 53 25.06 -15.64 -1.39
CA GLU A 53 24.20 -16.39 -2.32
C GLU A 53 23.03 -15.55 -2.84
N HIS A 54 22.39 -14.74 -2.00
CA HIS A 54 21.29 -13.87 -2.43
C HIS A 54 21.77 -12.82 -3.42
N ALA A 55 22.90 -12.16 -3.14
CA ALA A 55 23.46 -11.18 -4.07
C ALA A 55 23.89 -11.82 -5.41
N ARG A 56 24.33 -13.08 -5.40
CA ARG A 56 24.69 -13.81 -6.63
C ARG A 56 23.51 -14.01 -7.57
N THR A 57 22.33 -14.35 -7.03
CA THR A 57 21.10 -14.56 -7.83
C THR A 57 20.84 -13.39 -8.78
N PHE A 58 21.04 -12.15 -8.32
CA PHE A 58 20.74 -10.94 -9.11
C PHE A 58 21.98 -10.33 -9.80
N LEU A 59 23.17 -10.45 -9.22
CA LEU A 59 24.35 -9.70 -9.69
C LEU A 59 25.34 -10.52 -10.52
N GLU A 60 25.33 -11.85 -10.41
CA GLU A 60 26.29 -12.73 -11.08
C GLU A 60 26.01 -12.81 -12.60
N ASN A 61 27.02 -12.52 -13.41
CA ASN A 61 26.95 -12.73 -14.85
C ASN A 61 27.32 -14.19 -15.20
N GLY A 62 26.47 -14.85 -15.97
CA GLY A 62 26.56 -16.29 -16.21
C GLY A 62 26.34 -16.71 -17.67
N ASP A 63 26.29 -18.02 -17.89
CA ASP A 63 25.97 -18.58 -19.22
C ASP A 63 24.53 -18.25 -19.64
N LEU A 64 23.62 -18.25 -18.66
CA LEU A 64 22.17 -18.01 -18.81
C LEU A 64 21.68 -16.80 -18.00
N ARG A 65 22.58 -15.98 -17.44
CA ARG A 65 22.24 -14.85 -16.56
C ARG A 65 22.90 -13.57 -17.06
N ILE A 66 22.13 -12.48 -17.10
CA ILE A 66 22.61 -11.16 -17.54
C ILE A 66 23.57 -10.56 -16.51
N GLY A 67 23.22 -10.66 -15.22
CA GLY A 67 23.96 -10.06 -14.11
C GLY A 67 23.63 -8.57 -13.95
N ARG A 68 24.46 -7.81 -13.23
CA ARG A 68 24.10 -6.45 -12.75
C ARG A 68 24.01 -5.30 -13.78
N VAL A 69 24.32 -5.52 -15.06
CA VAL A 69 24.42 -4.43 -16.07
C VAL A 69 23.41 -4.64 -17.18
N TYR A 70 22.55 -3.64 -17.41
CA TYR A 70 21.47 -3.68 -18.40
C TYR A 70 21.47 -2.43 -19.26
N LYS A 71 21.15 -2.59 -20.55
CA LYS A 71 20.81 -1.50 -21.45
C LYS A 71 19.44 -0.94 -21.08
N LYS A 72 19.36 0.39 -20.88
CA LYS A 72 18.16 1.14 -20.48
C LYS A 72 18.00 2.39 -21.33
N ALA A 73 16.79 2.96 -21.39
CA ALA A 73 16.55 4.32 -21.86
C ALA A 73 16.25 5.24 -20.68
N VAL A 74 16.88 6.41 -20.67
CA VAL A 74 16.75 7.37 -19.57
C VAL A 74 16.50 8.77 -20.09
N TYR A 75 15.86 9.58 -19.26
CA TYR A 75 15.77 11.03 -19.45
C TYR A 75 17.04 11.73 -18.95
N LEU A 76 17.58 12.61 -19.78
CA LEU A 76 18.73 13.48 -19.49
C LEU A 76 18.36 14.93 -19.76
N GLN A 77 18.86 15.85 -18.92
CA GLN A 77 18.61 17.28 -19.08
C GLN A 77 19.74 17.95 -19.86
N TYR A 78 19.39 18.94 -20.67
CA TYR A 78 20.31 19.74 -21.47
C TYR A 78 20.12 21.23 -21.20
N THR A 79 21.13 22.03 -21.55
CA THR A 79 21.09 23.49 -21.35
C THR A 79 20.17 24.22 -22.32
N ASP A 80 19.97 23.67 -23.53
CA ASP A 80 19.25 24.33 -24.63
C ASP A 80 18.85 23.33 -25.74
N LEU A 81 18.16 23.86 -26.77
CA LEU A 81 17.69 23.14 -27.96
C LEU A 81 18.78 22.50 -28.83
N THR A 82 20.06 22.75 -28.57
CA THR A 82 21.13 22.08 -29.31
C THR A 82 21.37 20.65 -28.83
N PHE A 83 20.93 20.31 -27.60
CA PHE A 83 21.14 19.02 -26.95
C PHE A 83 22.63 18.57 -26.94
N LYS A 84 23.55 19.53 -26.82
CA LYS A 84 25.01 19.27 -26.81
C LYS A 84 25.61 19.21 -25.40
N GLN A 85 25.16 20.08 -24.50
CA GLN A 85 25.68 20.17 -23.14
C GLN A 85 24.65 19.61 -22.15
N GLU A 86 24.96 18.46 -21.58
CA GLU A 86 24.15 17.81 -20.53
C GLU A 86 24.31 18.56 -19.20
N ILE A 87 23.21 18.70 -18.47
CA ILE A 87 23.19 19.16 -17.08
C ILE A 87 23.33 17.94 -16.18
N GLY A 88 24.41 17.89 -15.40
CA GLY A 88 24.71 16.78 -14.51
C GLY A 88 23.64 16.59 -13.44
N LYS A 89 23.18 15.36 -13.27
CA LYS A 89 22.25 14.96 -12.20
C LYS A 89 23.03 14.65 -10.90
N PRO A 90 22.42 14.86 -9.72
CA PRO A 90 22.97 14.33 -8.47
C PRO A 90 23.13 12.81 -8.54
N LYS A 91 24.23 12.25 -7.99
CA LYS A 91 24.49 10.80 -8.12
C LYS A 91 23.45 9.92 -7.45
N TRP A 92 22.86 10.40 -6.34
CA TRP A 92 21.79 9.71 -5.63
C TRP A 92 20.52 9.56 -6.47
N LEU A 93 20.34 10.33 -7.56
CA LEU A 93 19.16 10.21 -8.43
C LEU A 93 19.26 8.98 -9.37
N GLY A 94 20.45 8.41 -9.51
CA GLY A 94 20.68 7.22 -10.33
C GLY A 94 20.24 7.39 -11.78
N PHE A 95 19.55 6.38 -12.34
CA PHE A 95 19.06 6.45 -13.72
C PHE A 95 17.82 7.35 -13.88
N VAL A 96 17.11 7.65 -12.78
CA VAL A 96 15.87 8.43 -12.76
C VAL A 96 16.08 9.77 -13.46
N GLY A 97 15.08 10.21 -14.22
CA GLY A 97 15.08 11.45 -14.98
C GLY A 97 15.36 12.69 -14.12
N PRO A 98 15.75 13.81 -14.73
CA PRO A 98 15.97 15.08 -14.03
C PRO A 98 14.72 15.57 -13.29
N ILE A 99 14.92 16.33 -12.23
CA ILE A 99 13.82 16.89 -11.45
C ILE A 99 13.21 18.06 -12.22
N ILE A 100 11.92 17.96 -12.54
CA ILE A 100 11.12 19.07 -13.05
C ILE A 100 10.38 19.70 -11.87
N SER A 101 10.32 21.02 -11.81
CA SER A 101 9.58 21.73 -10.76
C SER A 101 8.77 22.90 -11.30
N ALA A 102 7.60 23.11 -10.71
CA ALA A 102 6.67 24.19 -11.05
C ALA A 102 5.94 24.71 -9.82
N GLU A 103 5.60 26.00 -9.81
CA GLU A 103 4.66 26.59 -8.86
C GLU A 103 3.27 26.77 -9.47
N GLU A 104 2.26 26.91 -8.61
CA GLU A 104 0.95 27.39 -9.03
C GLU A 104 1.05 28.65 -9.91
N ASP A 105 0.29 28.63 -11.00
CA ASP A 105 0.27 29.58 -12.12
C ASP A 105 1.43 29.48 -13.11
N ASP A 106 2.44 28.63 -12.88
CA ASP A 106 3.52 28.44 -13.85
C ASP A 106 3.05 27.67 -15.09
N THR A 107 3.74 27.94 -16.19
CA THR A 107 3.66 27.16 -17.42
C THR A 107 5.00 26.49 -17.67
N VAL A 108 5.01 25.17 -17.71
CA VAL A 108 6.18 24.35 -17.99
C VAL A 108 6.18 23.98 -19.47
N VAL A 109 7.27 24.29 -20.16
CA VAL A 109 7.51 23.89 -21.55
C VAL A 109 8.62 22.85 -21.54
N VAL A 110 8.31 21.63 -21.97
CA VAL A 110 9.32 20.57 -22.12
C VAL A 110 9.64 20.37 -23.59
N HIS A 111 10.88 20.68 -23.96
CA HIS A 111 11.43 20.38 -25.27
C HIS A 111 12.04 18.98 -25.24
N LEU A 112 11.27 17.99 -25.68
CA LEU A 112 11.71 16.59 -25.72
C LEU A 112 12.41 16.31 -27.04
N LYS A 113 13.58 15.67 -26.98
CA LYS A 113 14.24 15.06 -28.15
C LYS A 113 14.45 13.57 -27.93
N ASN A 114 13.91 12.75 -28.81
CA ASN A 114 14.12 11.32 -28.74
C ASN A 114 15.41 10.94 -29.50
N MET A 115 16.45 10.52 -28.78
CA MET A 115 17.72 10.05 -29.35
C MET A 115 17.92 8.54 -29.17
N ALA A 116 16.90 7.82 -28.70
CA ALA A 116 16.91 6.36 -28.61
C ALA A 116 16.49 5.72 -29.93
N SER A 117 16.54 4.39 -29.99
CA SER A 117 16.25 3.60 -31.19
C SER A 117 14.76 3.37 -31.48
N ARG A 118 13.86 3.75 -30.56
CA ARG A 118 12.42 3.48 -30.64
C ARG A 118 11.58 4.71 -30.30
N LYS A 119 10.29 4.66 -30.61
CA LYS A 119 9.34 5.73 -30.23
C LYS A 119 9.14 5.75 -28.72
N TYR A 120 9.06 6.96 -28.18
CA TYR A 120 8.79 7.22 -26.77
C TYR A 120 8.05 8.55 -26.64
N SER A 121 7.53 8.85 -25.46
CA SER A 121 6.84 10.10 -25.15
C SER A 121 7.28 10.65 -23.80
N ILE A 122 6.59 11.68 -23.30
CA ILE A 122 6.68 12.13 -21.91
C ILE A 122 5.30 12.60 -21.45
N HIS A 123 4.80 11.99 -20.39
CA HIS A 123 3.47 12.21 -19.82
C HIS A 123 3.61 12.69 -18.37
N PRO A 124 3.04 13.85 -17.99
CA PRO A 124 3.15 14.37 -16.64
C PRO A 124 1.97 13.96 -15.74
N HIS A 125 2.27 13.74 -14.47
CA HIS A 125 1.26 13.66 -13.41
C HIS A 125 1.09 15.03 -12.75
N GLY A 126 -0.14 15.33 -12.30
CA GLY A 126 -0.46 16.52 -11.52
C GLY A 126 -0.41 17.84 -12.28
N MET A 127 -0.62 17.83 -13.60
CA MET A 127 -0.57 19.03 -14.45
C MET A 127 -1.80 19.16 -15.35
N ASN A 128 -2.17 20.38 -15.71
CA ASN A 128 -3.13 20.62 -16.78
C ASN A 128 -2.43 20.57 -18.14
N TYR A 129 -3.03 19.87 -19.09
CA TYR A 129 -2.61 19.85 -20.48
C TYR A 129 -3.82 19.66 -21.40
N ASN A 130 -3.65 20.06 -22.66
CA ASN A 130 -4.58 19.67 -23.72
C ASN A 130 -4.15 18.30 -24.29
N LYS A 131 -4.99 17.74 -25.16
CA LYS A 131 -4.73 16.45 -25.78
C LYS A 131 -3.43 16.39 -26.59
N SER A 132 -2.98 17.50 -27.18
CA SER A 132 -1.69 17.59 -27.89
C SER A 132 -0.46 17.82 -27.00
N SER A 133 -0.58 17.67 -25.68
CA SER A 133 0.54 17.76 -24.72
C SER A 133 0.40 16.75 -23.60
N GLU A 134 -0.35 15.67 -23.83
CA GLU A 134 -0.55 14.59 -22.87
C GLU A 134 0.59 13.58 -22.91
N GLY A 135 1.07 13.25 -24.10
CA GLY A 135 2.16 12.31 -24.31
C GLY A 135 1.79 10.86 -24.02
N ALA A 136 0.55 10.45 -24.29
CA ALA A 136 0.07 9.09 -24.02
C ALA A 136 -0.74 8.54 -25.19
N TRP A 137 -0.28 7.44 -25.77
CA TRP A 137 -0.99 6.75 -26.84
C TRP A 137 -2.14 5.91 -26.30
N TYR A 138 -3.37 6.20 -26.72
CA TYR A 138 -4.55 5.34 -26.56
C TYR A 138 -5.70 5.78 -27.48
N PRO A 139 -6.72 4.92 -27.76
CA PRO A 139 -7.86 5.28 -28.60
C PRO A 139 -8.78 6.34 -27.95
N ASP A 140 -8.49 7.62 -28.21
CA ASP A 140 -9.09 8.79 -27.55
C ASP A 140 -9.97 9.66 -28.46
N MET A 141 -10.15 9.25 -29.73
CA MET A 141 -10.91 9.97 -30.76
C MET A 141 -10.33 11.33 -31.20
N THR A 142 -9.04 11.58 -30.96
CA THR A 142 -8.35 12.79 -31.42
C THR A 142 -7.99 12.76 -32.91
N GLY A 143 -7.72 13.95 -33.47
CA GLY A 143 -7.24 14.10 -34.85
C GLY A 143 -5.73 13.90 -34.98
N THR A 144 -5.22 13.77 -36.21
CA THR A 144 -3.81 13.43 -36.45
C THR A 144 -2.81 14.46 -35.90
N GLU A 145 -3.17 15.74 -35.85
CA GLU A 145 -2.31 16.79 -35.27
C GLU A 145 -2.18 16.69 -33.75
N GLU A 146 -3.19 16.13 -33.08
CA GLU A 146 -3.26 15.97 -31.61
C GLU A 146 -2.68 14.64 -31.12
N THR A 147 -2.06 13.86 -32.02
CA THR A 147 -1.41 12.56 -31.70
C THR A 147 0.11 12.61 -31.88
N LEU A 148 0.65 13.78 -32.22
CA LEU A 148 2.10 13.96 -32.44
C LEU A 148 2.90 13.89 -31.14
N ASP A 149 2.26 14.19 -30.01
CA ASP A 149 2.83 14.10 -28.66
C ASP A 149 2.85 12.67 -28.12
N ASP A 150 1.90 11.83 -28.53
CA ASP A 150 1.69 10.47 -28.02
C ASP A 150 2.88 9.54 -28.21
N ALA A 151 3.65 9.73 -29.30
CA ALA A 151 4.79 8.88 -29.63
C ALA A 151 5.81 9.59 -30.52
N VAL A 152 6.82 10.22 -29.90
CA VAL A 152 7.92 10.91 -30.58
C VAL A 152 8.88 9.91 -31.20
N ALA A 153 9.11 10.00 -32.51
CA ALA A 153 9.96 9.08 -33.24
C ALA A 153 11.47 9.30 -32.99
N PRO A 154 12.32 8.27 -33.21
CA PRO A 154 13.77 8.42 -33.14
C PRO A 154 14.29 9.59 -33.99
N GLY A 155 15.08 10.47 -33.39
CA GLY A 155 15.65 11.66 -34.01
C GLY A 155 14.77 12.90 -33.97
N GLU A 156 13.47 12.75 -33.72
CA GLU A 156 12.49 13.83 -33.72
C GLU A 156 12.45 14.60 -32.39
N MET A 157 11.85 15.78 -32.45
CA MET A 157 11.62 16.66 -31.28
C MET A 157 10.14 17.02 -31.17
N TYR A 158 9.67 17.15 -29.93
CA TYR A 158 8.32 17.62 -29.63
C TYR A 158 8.32 18.57 -28.42
N ASN A 159 7.41 19.54 -28.41
CA ASN A 159 7.28 20.51 -27.34
C ASN A 159 5.98 20.27 -26.58
N TYR A 160 6.09 19.94 -25.29
CA TYR A 160 4.94 19.73 -24.42
C TYR A 160 4.67 20.99 -23.61
N LEU A 161 3.40 21.38 -23.52
CA LEU A 161 2.95 22.55 -22.77
C LEU A 161 2.08 22.13 -21.60
N TRP A 162 2.58 22.32 -20.39
CA TRP A 162 1.88 21.95 -19.16
C TRP A 162 1.66 23.16 -18.28
N LYS A 163 0.45 23.30 -17.73
CA LYS A 163 0.09 24.41 -16.85
C LYS A 163 -0.20 23.89 -15.45
N LEU A 164 0.43 24.46 -14.44
CA LEU A 164 0.10 24.16 -13.05
C LEU A 164 -0.97 25.14 -12.58
N SER A 165 -2.24 24.77 -12.73
CA SER A 165 -3.34 25.59 -12.21
C SER A 165 -3.60 25.32 -10.73
N SER A 166 -4.40 26.20 -10.11
CA SER A 166 -4.85 26.04 -8.72
C SER A 166 -5.62 24.74 -8.45
N SER A 167 -6.22 24.11 -9.46
CA SER A 167 -6.91 22.82 -9.29
C SER A 167 -5.99 21.60 -9.36
N HIS A 168 -4.70 21.81 -9.61
CA HIS A 168 -3.66 20.78 -9.64
C HIS A 168 -2.56 21.05 -8.62
N ALA A 169 -2.38 22.32 -8.24
CA ALA A 169 -1.48 22.72 -7.17
C ALA A 169 -1.82 22.03 -5.83
N PRO A 170 -0.83 21.92 -4.93
CA PRO A 170 -1.05 21.38 -3.58
C PRO A 170 -2.22 22.05 -2.88
N ALA A 171 -3.07 21.26 -2.20
CA ALA A 171 -4.19 21.77 -1.45
C ALA A 171 -3.75 22.49 -0.17
N GLU A 172 -4.70 23.07 0.56
CA GLU A 172 -4.42 23.89 1.75
C GLU A 172 -3.61 23.12 2.82
N ASP A 173 -4.00 21.88 3.11
CA ASP A 173 -3.40 21.02 4.15
C ASP A 173 -2.24 20.15 3.63
N ASP A 174 -1.94 20.21 2.33
CA ASP A 174 -0.75 19.59 1.76
C ASP A 174 0.53 20.34 2.17
N THR A 175 1.67 19.66 2.08
CA THR A 175 3.00 20.29 2.15
C THR A 175 3.14 21.36 1.06
N ASN A 176 4.14 22.24 1.19
CA ASN A 176 4.32 23.33 0.22
C ASN A 176 4.58 22.80 -1.20
N CYS A 177 5.22 21.64 -1.32
CA CYS A 177 5.40 20.92 -2.56
C CYS A 177 4.93 19.46 -2.43
N LEU A 178 4.44 18.91 -3.53
CA LEU A 178 4.02 17.52 -3.67
C LEU A 178 4.88 16.79 -4.71
N THR A 179 5.10 15.50 -4.44
CA THR A 179 5.71 14.57 -5.37
C THR A 179 4.69 14.20 -6.45
N ARG A 180 5.11 14.28 -7.70
CA ARG A 180 4.49 13.67 -8.88
C ARG A 180 5.60 13.06 -9.71
N VAL A 181 5.24 12.45 -10.82
CA VAL A 181 6.20 11.89 -11.78
C VAL A 181 5.88 12.34 -13.19
N TYR A 182 6.82 12.09 -14.09
CA TYR A 182 6.57 12.04 -15.51
C TYR A 182 7.22 10.77 -16.08
N HIS A 183 6.61 10.16 -17.07
CA HIS A 183 7.14 8.95 -17.71
C HIS A 183 6.76 8.85 -19.17
N SER A 184 7.42 7.99 -19.94
CA SER A 184 6.95 7.67 -21.30
C SER A 184 5.70 6.80 -21.20
N HIS A 185 4.78 6.97 -22.15
CA HIS A 185 3.45 6.37 -22.13
C HIS A 185 3.03 5.88 -23.53
N VAL A 186 3.98 5.38 -24.32
CA VAL A 186 3.68 4.66 -25.56
C VAL A 186 3.21 3.23 -25.20
N ASN A 187 3.97 2.58 -24.32
CA ASN A 187 3.53 1.43 -23.56
C ASN A 187 4.09 1.62 -22.14
N ALA A 188 3.30 2.24 -21.26
CA ALA A 188 3.80 2.75 -19.99
C ALA A 188 4.56 1.69 -19.17
N PRO A 189 4.06 0.45 -18.97
CA PRO A 189 4.80 -0.59 -18.24
C PRO A 189 6.17 -0.92 -18.83
N LYS A 190 6.26 -1.13 -20.15
CA LYS A 190 7.53 -1.47 -20.81
C LYS A 190 8.49 -0.28 -20.87
N ASP A 191 7.94 0.92 -21.03
CA ASP A 191 8.70 2.17 -21.09
C ASP A 191 9.33 2.52 -19.72
N THR A 192 8.57 2.39 -18.63
CA THR A 192 9.07 2.61 -17.26
C THR A 192 10.06 1.53 -16.85
N ALA A 193 9.78 0.24 -17.13
CA ALA A 193 10.73 -0.87 -16.92
C ALA A 193 12.06 -0.64 -17.66
N SER A 194 11.99 -0.06 -18.87
CA SER A 194 13.18 0.32 -19.64
C SER A 194 13.95 1.52 -19.06
N GLY A 195 13.39 2.25 -18.09
CA GLY A 195 14.05 3.33 -17.34
C GLY A 195 13.48 4.75 -17.54
N LEU A 196 12.40 4.91 -18.31
CA LEU A 196 11.85 6.24 -18.64
C LEU A 196 10.85 6.76 -17.61
N ILE A 197 11.38 7.19 -16.48
CA ILE A 197 10.64 7.77 -15.35
C ILE A 197 11.45 8.91 -14.72
N GLY A 198 10.81 9.98 -14.28
CA GLY A 198 11.45 11.07 -13.56
C GLY A 198 10.48 11.80 -12.62
N PRO A 199 10.98 12.51 -11.60
CA PRO A 199 10.13 13.19 -10.63
C PRO A 199 9.70 14.57 -11.14
N PHE A 200 8.46 14.91 -10.82
CA PHE A 200 7.88 16.23 -11.02
C PHE A 200 7.44 16.77 -9.66
N ILE A 201 8.06 17.87 -9.21
CA ILE A 201 7.72 18.52 -7.94
C ILE A 201 6.81 19.72 -8.21
N ILE A 202 5.56 19.64 -7.79
CA ILE A 202 4.58 20.71 -7.94
C ILE A 202 4.41 21.46 -6.62
N CYS A 203 4.42 22.78 -6.64
CA CYS A 203 4.50 23.60 -5.44
C CYS A 203 3.43 24.68 -5.36
N LYS A 204 3.11 25.11 -4.14
CA LYS A 204 2.34 26.33 -3.86
C LYS A 204 3.12 27.54 -4.35
N LYS A 205 2.40 28.58 -4.76
CA LYS A 205 2.97 29.83 -5.25
C LYS A 205 3.98 30.45 -4.26
N GLY A 206 5.16 30.82 -4.76
CA GLY A 206 6.21 31.47 -3.98
C GLY A 206 6.97 30.55 -3.01
N THR A 207 7.04 29.26 -3.29
CA THR A 207 7.78 28.24 -2.52
C THR A 207 9.15 27.92 -3.12
N LEU A 208 9.27 27.88 -4.44
CA LEU A 208 10.48 27.55 -5.18
C LEU A 208 11.47 28.72 -5.19
N ASP A 209 12.76 28.38 -5.09
CA ASP A 209 13.89 29.24 -5.39
C ASP A 209 14.85 28.56 -6.39
N ILE A 210 16.08 29.06 -6.52
CA ILE A 210 17.09 28.51 -7.44
C ILE A 210 17.58 27.10 -7.05
N HIS A 211 17.31 26.66 -5.82
CA HIS A 211 17.73 25.37 -5.26
C HIS A 211 16.56 24.38 -5.09
N GLY A 212 15.33 24.80 -5.40
CA GLY A 212 14.12 23.97 -5.28
C GLY A 212 13.18 24.51 -4.21
N ASP A 213 12.53 23.63 -3.46
CA ASP A 213 11.67 24.01 -2.33
C ASP A 213 12.49 24.69 -1.23
N LYS A 214 12.34 26.02 -1.09
CA LYS A 214 13.10 26.82 -0.13
C LYS A 214 12.70 26.59 1.33
N SER A 215 11.66 25.80 1.59
CA SER A 215 11.19 25.51 2.95
C SER A 215 12.02 24.44 3.66
N SER A 216 12.89 23.73 2.94
CA SER A 216 13.80 22.72 3.47
C SER A 216 15.25 23.00 3.12
N ASP A 217 16.19 22.50 3.93
CA ASP A 217 17.62 22.66 3.70
C ASP A 217 18.16 21.64 2.67
N TYR A 218 17.56 20.45 2.64
CA TYR A 218 17.92 19.37 1.71
C TYR A 218 16.67 18.79 1.04
N LEU A 219 16.81 18.47 -0.24
CA LEU A 219 15.78 17.88 -1.07
C LEU A 219 16.32 16.58 -1.67
N TYR A 220 15.63 15.47 -1.41
CA TYR A 220 15.97 14.17 -1.96
C TYR A 220 14.76 13.56 -2.63
N THR A 221 14.99 12.87 -3.75
CA THR A 221 13.95 12.11 -4.44
C THR A 221 14.36 10.66 -4.53
N LEU A 222 13.50 9.76 -4.05
CA LEU A 222 13.74 8.32 -4.07
C LEU A 222 12.57 7.59 -4.69
N MET A 223 12.88 6.77 -5.69
CA MET A 223 12.01 5.80 -6.32
C MET A 223 12.30 4.43 -5.70
N PHE A 224 11.27 3.79 -5.16
CA PHE A 224 11.30 2.39 -4.76
C PHE A 224 10.63 1.58 -5.86
N THR A 225 11.35 0.60 -6.40
CA THR A 225 10.83 -0.22 -7.50
C THR A 225 11.53 -1.57 -7.55
N VAL A 226 10.78 -2.61 -7.86
CA VAL A 226 11.29 -3.84 -8.44
C VAL A 226 11.44 -3.60 -9.93
N SER A 227 12.63 -3.17 -10.36
CA SER A 227 12.93 -2.91 -11.76
C SER A 227 12.98 -4.23 -12.54
N ASP A 228 11.84 -4.62 -13.10
CA ASP A 228 11.68 -5.84 -13.89
C ASP A 228 12.24 -5.67 -15.31
N GLU A 229 13.47 -6.16 -15.53
CA GLU A 229 14.10 -6.13 -16.85
C GLU A 229 13.51 -7.14 -17.84
N ASN A 230 12.62 -8.05 -17.41
CA ASN A 230 11.89 -8.93 -18.31
C ASN A 230 10.84 -8.16 -19.13
N LEU A 231 10.26 -7.10 -18.54
CA LEU A 231 9.34 -6.18 -19.23
C LEU A 231 10.04 -5.15 -20.11
N SER A 232 11.34 -4.93 -19.87
CA SER A 232 12.17 -3.97 -20.61
C SER A 232 12.17 -4.26 -22.11
N TRP A 233 12.08 -3.20 -22.91
CA TRP A 233 12.20 -3.31 -24.36
C TRP A 233 13.56 -3.83 -24.82
N TYR A 234 14.56 -3.80 -23.94
CA TYR A 234 15.94 -4.19 -24.23
C TYR A 234 16.30 -5.59 -23.72
N LEU A 235 15.35 -6.40 -23.25
CA LEU A 235 15.64 -7.76 -22.76
C LEU A 235 16.45 -8.57 -23.77
N ASP A 236 16.04 -8.60 -25.04
CA ASP A 236 16.76 -9.35 -26.09
C ASP A 236 18.16 -8.79 -26.39
N ASP A 237 18.30 -7.47 -26.38
CA ASP A 237 19.61 -6.80 -26.53
C ASP A 237 20.54 -7.20 -25.36
N ASN A 238 20.00 -7.24 -24.14
CA ASN A 238 20.72 -7.59 -22.93
C ASN A 238 21.12 -9.06 -22.89
N ILE A 239 20.21 -9.99 -23.22
CA ILE A 239 20.51 -11.43 -23.35
C ILE A 239 21.65 -11.63 -24.33
N LYS A 240 21.54 -11.05 -25.54
CA LYS A 240 22.54 -11.20 -26.59
C LYS A 240 23.90 -10.64 -26.20
N LYS A 241 23.93 -9.57 -25.41
CA LYS A 241 25.15 -8.86 -25.04
C LYS A 241 25.86 -9.50 -23.83
N TYR A 242 25.11 -9.93 -22.83
CA TYR A 242 25.66 -10.29 -21.52
C TYR A 242 25.62 -11.79 -21.21
N CYS A 243 24.67 -12.56 -21.71
CA CYS A 243 24.66 -14.01 -21.51
C CYS A 243 25.72 -14.68 -22.41
N LYS A 244 26.53 -15.60 -21.88
CA LYS A 244 27.57 -16.29 -22.67
C LYS A 244 26.96 -17.27 -23.69
N THR A 245 25.78 -17.81 -23.42
CA THR A 245 25.04 -18.71 -24.33
C THR A 245 23.61 -18.23 -24.56
N PRO A 246 23.40 -17.10 -25.28
CA PRO A 246 22.09 -16.45 -25.38
C PRO A 246 21.02 -17.31 -26.06
N THR A 247 21.40 -18.22 -26.96
CA THR A 247 20.47 -19.11 -27.67
C THR A 247 19.88 -20.22 -26.80
N LYS A 248 20.37 -20.39 -25.56
CA LYS A 248 19.89 -21.39 -24.60
C LYS A 248 19.07 -20.77 -23.48
N VAL A 249 18.92 -19.45 -23.45
CA VAL A 249 18.12 -18.76 -22.45
C VAL A 249 16.65 -19.08 -22.72
N ASP A 250 16.02 -19.69 -21.75
CA ASP A 250 14.57 -19.77 -21.66
C ASP A 250 14.08 -18.51 -20.92
N LYS A 251 13.17 -17.77 -21.53
CA LYS A 251 12.63 -16.53 -20.93
C LYS A 251 11.50 -16.83 -19.94
N ASP A 252 10.95 -18.04 -20.00
CA ASP A 252 9.85 -18.50 -19.16
C ASP A 252 10.39 -19.24 -17.91
N ASP A 253 11.72 -19.41 -17.80
CA ASP A 253 12.40 -19.93 -16.61
C ASP A 253 12.25 -18.95 -15.43
N GLU A 254 11.62 -19.40 -14.34
CA GLU A 254 11.34 -18.57 -13.16
C GLU A 254 12.62 -17.99 -12.55
N ASP A 255 13.67 -18.81 -12.42
CA ASP A 255 14.95 -18.34 -11.88
C ASP A 255 15.61 -17.28 -12.79
N PHE A 256 15.43 -17.37 -14.11
CA PHE A 256 15.89 -16.36 -15.06
C PHE A 256 15.10 -15.06 -14.88
N GLN A 257 13.77 -15.15 -14.83
CA GLN A 257 12.93 -13.97 -14.62
C GLN A 257 13.25 -13.28 -13.29
N GLU A 258 13.37 -14.07 -12.22
CA GLU A 258 13.69 -13.55 -10.89
C GLU A 258 15.06 -12.88 -10.84
N SER A 259 16.07 -13.47 -11.50
CA SER A 259 17.41 -12.84 -11.60
C SER A 259 17.41 -11.45 -12.27
N ASN A 260 16.36 -11.13 -13.04
CA ASN A 260 16.19 -9.87 -13.75
C ASN A 260 15.27 -8.87 -13.03
N LYS A 261 14.73 -9.23 -11.85
CA LYS A 261 13.94 -8.32 -10.99
C LYS A 261 14.84 -7.59 -10.01
N MET A 262 15.25 -6.38 -10.38
CA MET A 262 16.21 -5.61 -9.59
C MET A 262 15.48 -4.77 -8.52
N HIS A 263 15.50 -5.24 -7.27
CA HIS A 263 14.85 -4.63 -6.11
C HIS A 263 15.57 -3.37 -5.62
N ALA A 264 15.33 -2.24 -6.28
CA ALA A 264 16.22 -1.09 -6.28
C ALA A 264 15.64 0.19 -5.68
N ILE A 265 16.53 1.03 -5.14
CA ILE A 265 16.25 2.43 -4.82
C ILE A 265 16.97 3.31 -5.85
N ASN A 266 16.23 4.07 -6.65
CA ASN A 266 16.75 4.84 -7.79
C ASN A 266 17.63 4.02 -8.77
N GLY A 267 17.39 2.71 -8.86
CA GLY A 267 18.18 1.81 -9.70
C GLY A 267 19.44 1.26 -9.04
N TYR A 268 19.63 1.40 -7.73
CA TYR A 268 20.73 0.77 -7.01
C TYR A 268 20.24 -0.29 -6.02
N VAL A 269 20.99 -1.38 -5.93
CA VAL A 269 20.72 -2.53 -5.03
C VAL A 269 21.88 -2.76 -4.06
N PHE A 270 21.64 -3.50 -2.98
CA PHE A 270 22.61 -3.94 -1.98
C PHE A 270 23.51 -2.83 -1.42
N GLY A 271 22.93 -1.67 -1.10
CA GLY A 271 23.65 -0.54 -0.48
C GLY A 271 24.46 0.33 -1.44
N ASN A 272 24.36 0.13 -2.76
CA ASN A 272 25.17 0.83 -3.76
C ASN A 272 24.71 2.28 -4.05
N LEU A 273 23.58 2.75 -3.50
CA LEU A 273 23.09 4.11 -3.68
C LEU A 273 24.06 5.14 -3.05
N PRO A 274 24.68 6.04 -3.82
CA PRO A 274 25.70 6.96 -3.30
C PRO A 274 25.12 8.32 -2.86
N ASP A 275 25.95 9.10 -2.16
CA ASP A 275 25.79 10.56 -1.98
C ASP A 275 24.52 11.04 -1.26
N LEU A 276 23.90 10.22 -0.40
CA LEU A 276 22.87 10.67 0.55
C LEU A 276 23.52 11.18 1.85
N SER A 277 23.80 12.48 1.95
CA SER A 277 24.37 13.03 3.18
C SER A 277 23.78 14.38 3.56
N MET A 278 23.52 14.58 4.85
CA MET A 278 22.83 15.76 5.38
C MET A 278 23.43 16.20 6.72
N CYS A 279 23.10 17.41 7.12
CA CYS A 279 23.58 17.99 8.37
C CYS A 279 22.57 17.80 9.50
N MET A 280 23.06 17.42 10.69
CA MET A 280 22.24 17.35 11.90
C MET A 280 21.55 18.70 12.20
N GLY A 281 20.28 18.65 12.58
CA GLY A 281 19.43 19.79 12.90
C GLY A 281 18.87 20.54 11.69
N LYS A 282 19.07 20.01 10.49
CA LYS A 282 18.50 20.54 9.25
C LYS A 282 17.21 19.83 8.88
N ASN A 283 16.34 20.52 8.15
CA ASN A 283 15.09 19.99 7.64
C ASN A 283 15.32 19.38 6.25
N ILE A 284 14.73 18.21 6.03
CA ILE A 284 14.85 17.44 4.80
C ILE A 284 13.46 17.17 4.28
N GLN A 285 13.27 17.50 3.00
CA GLN A 285 12.11 17.09 2.24
C GLN A 285 12.47 15.86 1.42
N TRP A 286 11.79 14.76 1.68
CA TRP A 286 11.88 13.54 0.89
C TRP A 286 10.68 13.47 -0.05
N TYR A 287 10.96 13.39 -1.35
CA TYR A 287 9.99 13.12 -2.39
C TYR A 287 10.08 11.65 -2.77
N LEU A 288 9.14 10.86 -2.29
CA LEU A 288 9.13 9.41 -2.43
C LEU A 288 8.06 8.99 -3.43
N PHE A 289 8.37 7.99 -4.24
CA PHE A 289 7.36 7.36 -5.08
C PHE A 289 7.67 5.88 -5.35
N GLY A 290 6.63 5.09 -5.54
CA GLY A 290 6.70 3.72 -6.02
C GLY A 290 6.28 3.63 -7.49
N ILE A 291 6.86 2.72 -8.26
CA ILE A 291 6.45 2.37 -9.64
C ILE A 291 6.74 0.88 -9.83
N GLY A 292 5.85 0.15 -10.50
CA GLY A 292 6.10 -1.22 -10.91
C GLY A 292 4.83 -2.06 -10.99
N ASN A 293 4.87 -3.27 -10.43
CA ASN A 293 3.85 -4.31 -10.58
C ASN A 293 3.22 -4.74 -9.24
N GLU A 294 2.52 -5.87 -9.20
CA GLU A 294 1.87 -6.42 -8.00
C GLU A 294 2.85 -6.68 -6.85
N VAL A 295 4.09 -7.04 -7.18
CA VAL A 295 5.17 -7.21 -6.20
C VAL A 295 5.62 -5.90 -5.56
N ASP A 296 5.31 -4.73 -6.16
CA ASP A 296 5.81 -3.43 -5.72
C ASP A 296 5.06 -2.85 -4.51
N ILE A 297 5.11 -3.57 -3.40
CA ILE A 297 4.67 -3.09 -2.08
C ILE A 297 5.91 -2.74 -1.28
N HIS A 298 6.12 -1.46 -1.01
CA HIS A 298 7.35 -1.01 -0.34
C HIS A 298 7.04 -0.39 1.00
N SER A 299 7.72 -0.86 2.03
CA SER A 299 7.70 -0.27 3.38
C SER A 299 9.05 0.40 3.65
N ALA A 300 9.21 1.63 3.16
CA ALA A 300 10.45 2.40 3.29
C ALA A 300 10.67 2.88 4.73
N PHE A 301 11.64 2.29 5.43
CA PHE A 301 11.96 2.56 6.83
C PHE A 301 13.28 3.34 6.96
N PHE A 302 13.21 4.49 7.60
CA PHE A 302 14.36 5.37 7.87
C PHE A 302 14.89 5.12 9.28
N HIS A 303 15.92 4.27 9.40
CA HIS A 303 16.42 3.82 10.70
C HIS A 303 16.86 4.99 11.59
N GLY A 304 16.44 4.94 12.86
CA GLY A 304 16.79 5.93 13.89
C GLY A 304 16.20 7.32 13.70
N GLN A 305 15.40 7.56 12.65
CA GLN A 305 14.80 8.86 12.33
C GLN A 305 13.27 8.83 12.52
N ILE A 306 12.68 10.02 12.67
CA ILE A 306 11.24 10.19 12.80
C ILE A 306 10.78 11.13 11.69
N LEU A 307 9.76 10.72 10.95
CA LEU A 307 9.20 11.44 9.82
C LEU A 307 7.89 12.14 10.20
N LYS A 308 7.43 13.01 9.30
CA LYS A 308 6.10 13.62 9.34
C LYS A 308 5.49 13.54 7.95
N ASN A 309 4.33 12.90 7.84
CA ASN A 309 3.58 12.72 6.60
C ASN A 309 2.15 13.26 6.81
N LYS A 310 1.72 14.26 6.02
CA LYS A 310 0.39 14.90 6.13
C LYS A 310 0.02 15.28 7.57
N GLN A 311 0.96 15.92 8.29
CA GLN A 311 0.82 16.30 9.70
C GLN A 311 0.67 15.13 10.69
N HIS A 312 0.99 13.90 10.32
CA HIS A 312 1.01 12.72 11.19
C HIS A 312 2.42 12.19 11.37
N ARG A 313 2.74 11.69 12.57
CA ARG A 313 4.03 11.01 12.83
C ARG A 313 4.05 9.61 12.25
N THR A 314 5.20 9.25 11.69
CA THR A 314 5.51 7.93 11.16
C THR A 314 7.02 7.80 11.04
N ASP A 315 7.51 6.61 10.75
CA ASP A 315 8.92 6.30 10.47
C ASP A 315 9.05 5.39 9.23
N THR A 316 8.02 4.61 8.96
CA THR A 316 7.86 3.80 7.75
C THR A 316 6.85 4.44 6.81
N ILE A 317 7.12 4.40 5.49
CA ILE A 317 6.25 4.91 4.43
C ILE A 317 5.91 3.77 3.47
N SER A 318 4.62 3.55 3.26
CA SER A 318 4.11 2.64 2.23
C SER A 318 4.14 3.30 0.85
N LEU A 319 4.68 2.60 -0.15
CA LEU A 319 4.68 3.01 -1.55
C LEU A 319 4.23 1.83 -2.42
N PHE A 320 3.33 2.09 -3.36
CA PHE A 320 2.80 1.14 -4.35
C PHE A 320 3.03 1.71 -5.76
N PRO A 321 2.68 1.00 -6.85
CA PRO A 321 2.82 1.53 -8.21
C PRO A 321 2.10 2.87 -8.40
N ALA A 322 2.85 3.93 -8.67
CA ALA A 322 2.40 5.32 -8.75
C ALA A 322 1.84 5.94 -7.47
N THR A 323 2.18 5.41 -6.30
CA THR A 323 1.96 6.14 -5.05
C THR A 323 2.98 7.26 -4.92
N PHE A 324 2.51 8.49 -4.70
CA PHE A 324 3.37 9.67 -4.54
C PHE A 324 3.26 10.26 -3.14
N VAL A 325 4.40 10.38 -2.44
CA VAL A 325 4.43 10.85 -1.06
C VAL A 325 5.52 11.91 -0.89
N SER A 326 5.19 12.98 -0.17
CA SER A 326 6.15 13.98 0.28
C SER A 326 6.22 13.97 1.80
N VAL A 327 7.39 13.69 2.37
CA VAL A 327 7.57 13.58 3.82
C VAL A 327 8.68 14.49 4.33
N GLU A 328 8.45 15.04 5.52
CA GLU A 328 9.39 15.93 6.20
C GLU A 328 10.16 15.16 7.27
N MET A 329 11.46 15.41 7.36
CA MET A 329 12.35 14.86 8.38
C MET A 329 13.25 15.96 8.94
N GLU A 330 13.51 15.92 10.24
CA GLU A 330 14.58 16.72 10.85
C GLU A 330 15.74 15.78 11.16
N ALA A 331 16.90 15.95 10.49
CA ALA A 331 18.03 15.05 10.68
C ALA A 331 18.56 15.13 12.11
N ASP A 332 18.65 14.00 12.78
CA ASP A 332 19.17 13.90 14.14
C ASP A 332 20.07 12.68 14.27
N LYS A 333 20.85 12.63 15.35
CA LYS A 333 21.76 11.51 15.66
C LYS A 333 22.81 11.28 14.55
N PRO A 334 23.98 11.92 14.67
CA PRO A 334 25.01 11.80 13.65
C PRO A 334 25.53 10.36 13.53
N GLY A 335 25.78 9.92 12.30
CA GLY A 335 26.17 8.55 11.99
C GLY A 335 25.77 8.14 10.57
N GLN A 336 26.18 6.93 10.19
CA GLN A 336 25.69 6.24 9.00
C GLN A 336 24.46 5.41 9.39
N TRP A 337 23.37 5.62 8.67
CA TRP A 337 22.06 5.03 8.93
C TRP A 337 21.60 4.22 7.72
N LEU A 338 20.82 3.17 8.01
CA LEU A 338 20.20 2.33 7.00
C LEU A 338 18.87 2.94 6.55
N LEU A 339 18.64 2.92 5.24
CA LEU A 339 17.34 3.09 4.60
C LEU A 339 17.00 1.76 3.93
N SER A 340 15.88 1.15 4.29
CA SER A 340 15.52 -0.18 3.77
C SER A 340 14.04 -0.31 3.49
N CYS A 341 13.69 -1.10 2.49
CA CYS A 341 12.35 -1.69 2.43
C CYS A 341 12.23 -2.75 3.53
N GLN A 342 11.08 -2.85 4.20
CA GLN A 342 10.83 -3.84 5.27
C GLN A 342 9.94 -5.01 4.83
N VAL A 343 9.65 -5.12 3.53
CA VAL A 343 9.07 -6.33 2.95
C VAL A 343 10.18 -7.38 2.85
N ASN A 344 9.94 -8.59 3.36
CA ASN A 344 10.98 -9.61 3.52
C ASN A 344 11.74 -9.91 2.22
N ASP A 345 11.02 -10.19 1.14
CA ASP A 345 11.64 -10.57 -0.14
C ASP A 345 12.44 -9.40 -0.74
N HIS A 346 11.91 -8.17 -0.64
CA HIS A 346 12.62 -6.97 -1.11
C HIS A 346 13.89 -6.69 -0.29
N LEU A 347 13.83 -6.94 1.02
CA LEU A 347 14.96 -6.77 1.92
C LEU A 347 16.07 -7.80 1.61
N GLU A 348 15.71 -9.07 1.42
CA GLU A 348 16.61 -10.16 1.06
C GLU A 348 17.25 -9.93 -0.32
N ALA A 349 16.46 -9.45 -1.29
CA ALA A 349 16.90 -9.09 -2.63
C ALA A 349 17.67 -7.75 -2.72
N GLY A 350 17.93 -7.10 -1.58
CA GLY A 350 18.90 -6.01 -1.49
C GLY A 350 18.33 -4.60 -1.65
N MET A 351 17.02 -4.38 -1.44
CA MET A 351 16.40 -3.05 -1.48
C MET A 351 16.76 -2.21 -0.24
N GLN A 352 18.03 -1.80 -0.20
CA GLN A 352 18.66 -1.14 0.93
C GLN A 352 19.68 -0.11 0.45
N ALA A 353 19.80 0.98 1.21
CA ALA A 353 20.74 2.07 0.97
C ALA A 353 21.27 2.63 2.30
N PHE A 354 22.38 3.37 2.23
CA PHE A 354 22.89 4.13 3.35
C PHE A 354 22.59 5.62 3.18
N PHE A 355 22.33 6.31 4.28
CA PHE A 355 22.41 7.78 4.35
C PHE A 355 23.24 8.22 5.55
N GLU A 356 23.87 9.38 5.44
CA GLU A 356 24.82 9.89 6.44
C GLU A 356 24.34 11.20 7.05
N ILE A 357 24.28 11.25 8.38
CA ILE A 357 24.01 12.48 9.13
C ILE A 357 25.32 13.00 9.73
N LYS A 358 25.76 14.17 9.27
CA LYS A 358 27.03 14.80 9.64
C LYS A 358 26.84 15.87 10.70
N ARG A 359 27.88 16.05 11.51
CA ARG A 359 28.01 17.22 12.41
C ARG A 359 28.53 18.41 11.61
N CYS A 360 27.64 19.32 11.23
CA CYS A 360 27.99 20.51 10.48
C CYS A 360 28.12 21.74 11.39
N PHE A 361 28.84 22.77 10.92
CA PHE A 361 28.99 24.04 11.64
C PHE A 361 27.90 25.04 11.20
N PRO A 362 27.23 25.74 12.14
CA PRO A 362 27.39 25.69 13.60
C PRO A 362 26.78 24.41 14.20
N ALA A 363 27.43 23.85 15.23
CA ALA A 363 26.98 22.61 15.86
C ALA A 363 25.65 22.82 16.61
N VAL A 364 24.57 22.20 16.13
CA VAL A 364 23.27 22.22 16.80
C VAL A 364 23.33 21.33 18.04
N HIS A 365 23.06 21.89 19.23
CA HIS A 365 22.95 21.12 20.46
C HIS A 365 21.47 21.03 20.84
N LYS A 366 20.89 19.84 20.73
CA LYS A 366 19.53 19.61 21.21
C LYS A 366 19.52 19.40 22.74
N PRO A 367 18.55 19.97 23.45
CA PRO A 367 18.42 19.73 24.89
C PRO A 367 18.16 18.24 25.15
N ARG A 368 18.66 17.73 26.27
CA ARG A 368 18.36 16.36 26.68
C ARG A 368 16.86 16.24 27.01
N PRO A 369 16.24 15.09 26.71
CA PRO A 369 14.89 14.77 27.19
C PRO A 369 14.82 14.97 28.71
N PHE A 370 13.74 15.57 29.20
CA PHE A 370 13.50 15.81 30.63
C PHE A 370 12.30 15.04 31.19
N GLY A 371 11.72 14.13 30.40
CA GLY A 371 10.63 13.23 30.80
C GLY A 371 11.09 12.12 31.74
N GLU A 372 10.23 11.13 31.94
CA GLU A 372 10.49 9.98 32.81
C GLU A 372 11.43 8.97 32.13
N VAL A 373 12.22 8.27 32.94
CA VAL A 373 12.97 7.09 32.48
C VAL A 373 12.07 5.86 32.63
N ARG A 374 11.69 5.26 31.50
CA ARG A 374 10.85 4.05 31.40
C ARG A 374 11.76 2.82 31.33
N GLN A 375 11.92 2.10 32.44
CA GLN A 375 12.76 0.91 32.50
C GLN A 375 11.95 -0.38 32.25
N TYR A 376 12.44 -1.20 31.32
CA TYR A 376 11.90 -2.52 30.99
C TYR A 376 12.99 -3.59 31.13
N TYR A 377 12.57 -4.80 31.48
CA TYR A 377 13.42 -5.99 31.53
C TYR A 377 12.77 -7.05 30.64
N ILE A 378 13.39 -7.37 29.52
CA ILE A 378 12.81 -8.24 28.48
C ILE A 378 13.79 -9.37 28.19
N ALA A 379 13.31 -10.60 28.07
CA ALA A 379 14.12 -11.72 27.61
C ALA A 379 13.55 -12.36 26.35
N ALA A 380 14.42 -12.90 25.50
CA ALA A 380 14.02 -13.78 24.40
C ALA A 380 14.05 -15.23 24.88
N GLU A 381 12.90 -15.88 24.86
CA GLU A 381 12.69 -17.25 25.37
C GLU A 381 12.08 -18.17 24.31
N GLU A 382 12.61 -19.39 24.22
CA GLU A 382 12.06 -20.42 23.34
C GLU A 382 10.80 -21.05 23.94
N VAL A 383 9.75 -21.16 23.14
CA VAL A 383 8.44 -21.69 23.55
C VAL A 383 7.91 -22.67 22.51
N ILE A 384 7.01 -23.55 22.92
CA ILE A 384 6.17 -24.31 21.97
C ILE A 384 4.87 -23.55 21.81
N TRP A 385 4.68 -22.99 20.63
CA TRP A 385 3.51 -22.23 20.25
C TRP A 385 2.48 -23.14 19.58
N ASP A 386 1.22 -23.01 19.98
CA ASP A 386 0.08 -23.71 19.38
C ASP A 386 -0.83 -22.66 18.74
N TYR A 387 -0.94 -22.68 17.41
CA TYR A 387 -1.75 -21.72 16.65
C TYR A 387 -3.26 -21.92 16.85
N GLY A 388 -3.67 -23.09 17.34
CA GLY A 388 -5.07 -23.50 17.51
C GLY A 388 -5.28 -24.26 18.82
N PRO A 389 -5.08 -23.64 20.00
CA PRO A 389 -5.07 -24.33 21.29
C PRO A 389 -6.38 -25.07 21.63
N THR A 390 -7.53 -24.62 21.11
CA THR A 390 -8.81 -25.32 21.33
C THR A 390 -8.98 -26.57 20.47
N GLN A 391 -8.12 -26.75 19.46
CA GLN A 391 -8.16 -27.81 18.44
C GLN A 391 -9.47 -27.82 17.62
N ILE A 392 -10.27 -26.76 17.70
CA ILE A 392 -11.57 -26.60 17.05
C ILE A 392 -11.56 -25.32 16.23
N ASN A 393 -12.06 -25.40 15.00
CA ASN A 393 -12.44 -24.24 14.22
C ASN A 393 -13.69 -23.63 14.87
N GLN A 394 -13.56 -22.44 15.47
CA GLN A 394 -14.65 -21.82 16.25
C GLN A 394 -15.88 -21.44 15.41
N TYR A 395 -15.76 -21.49 14.09
CA TYR A 395 -16.80 -21.07 13.16
C TYR A 395 -17.57 -22.24 12.56
N THR A 396 -16.89 -23.36 12.28
CA THR A 396 -17.53 -24.58 11.77
C THR A 396 -17.90 -25.54 12.91
N GLY A 397 -17.26 -25.41 14.08
CA GLY A 397 -17.39 -26.35 15.19
C GLY A 397 -16.70 -27.70 14.95
N ILE A 398 -15.97 -27.84 13.85
CA ILE A 398 -15.24 -29.04 13.45
C ILE A 398 -13.82 -28.98 14.04
N LYS A 399 -13.20 -30.14 14.30
CA LYS A 399 -11.80 -30.19 14.71
C LYS A 399 -10.90 -29.65 13.59
N LEU A 400 -9.85 -28.91 13.95
CA LEU A 400 -8.96 -28.28 12.95
C LEU A 400 -8.34 -29.29 11.96
N GLN A 401 -8.07 -30.51 12.39
CA GLN A 401 -7.51 -31.57 11.54
C GLN A 401 -8.54 -32.22 10.59
N ASP A 402 -9.82 -32.25 11.01
CA ASP A 402 -10.91 -32.87 10.25
C ASP A 402 -11.61 -31.86 9.31
N ASP A 403 -11.35 -30.56 9.51
CA ASP A 403 -11.87 -29.46 8.69
C ASP A 403 -11.06 -29.37 7.40
N SER A 404 -11.72 -29.29 6.23
CA SER A 404 -11.04 -29.33 4.94
C SER A 404 -10.12 -28.13 4.71
N MET A 405 -10.43 -26.97 5.30
CA MET A 405 -9.63 -25.75 5.14
C MET A 405 -8.53 -25.71 6.20
N ALA A 406 -8.89 -25.89 7.48
CA ALA A 406 -7.90 -25.85 8.54
C ALA A 406 -6.93 -27.06 8.49
N GLY A 407 -7.37 -28.19 7.94
CA GLY A 407 -6.56 -29.39 7.81
C GLY A 407 -5.30 -29.20 6.97
N ILE A 408 -5.24 -28.21 6.08
CA ILE A 408 -4.03 -27.88 5.31
C ILE A 408 -2.87 -27.50 6.25
N PHE A 409 -3.17 -26.70 7.30
CA PHE A 409 -2.19 -26.16 8.24
C PHE A 409 -2.04 -27.00 9.52
N PHE A 410 -3.12 -27.67 9.94
CA PHE A 410 -3.18 -28.34 11.25
C PHE A 410 -2.95 -29.86 11.19
N ASN A 411 -2.98 -30.49 10.01
CA ASN A 411 -2.74 -31.93 9.89
C ASN A 411 -1.29 -32.27 10.18
N ASN A 412 -1.09 -33.12 11.18
CA ASN A 412 0.20 -33.75 11.44
C ASN A 412 0.25 -35.09 10.68
N ARG A 413 1.10 -35.17 9.66
CA ARG A 413 1.32 -36.36 8.80
C ARG A 413 2.79 -36.75 8.79
N ASN A 414 3.16 -37.73 7.95
CA ASN A 414 4.55 -38.17 7.79
C ASN A 414 5.49 -37.02 7.40
N ASP A 415 5.00 -36.09 6.60
CA ASP A 415 5.70 -35.01 5.92
C ASP A 415 5.17 -33.61 6.29
N ARG A 416 4.37 -33.48 7.36
CA ARG A 416 3.74 -32.21 7.76
C ARG A 416 3.86 -32.00 9.27
N ILE A 417 4.21 -30.77 9.68
CA ILE A 417 4.47 -30.41 11.09
C ILE A 417 3.15 -30.31 11.90
N GLY A 418 2.11 -29.71 11.31
CA GLY A 418 0.81 -29.45 11.93
C GLY A 418 0.80 -28.12 12.68
N GLY A 419 -0.11 -27.93 13.64
CA GLY A 419 -0.36 -26.61 14.27
C GLY A 419 0.56 -26.19 15.43
N LYS A 420 1.64 -26.94 15.71
CA LYS A 420 2.53 -26.69 16.87
C LYS A 420 3.97 -26.52 16.43
N TYR A 421 4.58 -25.40 16.82
CA TYR A 421 5.93 -25.03 16.42
C TYR A 421 6.75 -24.57 17.63
N LYS A 422 8.02 -24.93 17.66
CA LYS A 422 9.00 -24.25 18.49
C LYS A 422 9.27 -22.89 17.88
N LYS A 423 9.14 -21.88 18.72
CA LYS A 423 9.27 -20.45 18.40
C LYS A 423 10.10 -19.77 19.49
N VAL A 424 10.40 -18.51 19.31
CA VAL A 424 11.00 -17.65 20.34
C VAL A 424 10.10 -16.42 20.55
N ARG A 425 10.02 -15.93 21.80
CA ARG A 425 9.14 -14.83 22.17
C ARG A 425 9.80 -13.87 23.15
N TYR A 426 9.45 -12.59 23.08
CA TYR A 426 9.78 -11.61 24.11
C TYR A 426 8.90 -11.76 25.36
N VAL A 427 9.54 -11.88 26.52
CA VAL A 427 8.91 -12.04 27.83
C VAL A 427 9.37 -10.92 28.76
N GLU A 428 8.43 -10.23 29.43
CA GLU A 428 8.77 -9.19 30.41
C GLU A 428 9.08 -9.80 31.78
N TYR A 429 10.07 -9.22 32.46
CA TYR A 429 10.47 -9.56 33.81
C TYR A 429 10.27 -8.38 34.76
N THR A 430 10.15 -8.72 36.04
CA THR A 430 9.93 -7.71 37.09
C THR A 430 11.16 -6.86 37.39
N ASP A 431 12.37 -7.41 37.19
CA ASP A 431 13.64 -6.73 37.43
C ASP A 431 14.81 -7.34 36.62
N GLY A 432 16.00 -6.76 36.78
CA GLY A 432 17.22 -7.16 36.08
C GLY A 432 17.84 -8.49 36.53
N THR A 433 17.24 -9.21 37.49
CA THR A 433 17.68 -10.57 37.85
C THR A 433 17.15 -11.62 36.86
N PHE A 434 16.09 -11.29 36.12
CA PHE A 434 15.41 -12.20 35.19
C PHE A 434 15.01 -13.55 35.83
N THR A 435 14.54 -13.50 37.09
CA THR A 435 14.10 -14.69 37.83
C THR A 435 12.58 -14.84 37.87
N LYS A 436 11.84 -13.73 37.97
CA LYS A 436 10.38 -13.72 38.02
C LYS A 436 9.78 -13.01 36.79
N PRO A 437 9.15 -13.76 35.86
CA PRO A 437 8.43 -13.16 34.74
C PRO A 437 7.25 -12.35 35.27
N LYS A 438 6.94 -11.26 34.58
CA LYS A 438 5.78 -10.42 34.88
C LYS A 438 4.54 -11.06 34.26
N GLU A 439 3.59 -11.43 35.10
CA GLU A 439 2.33 -12.03 34.65
C GLU A 439 1.53 -11.01 33.82
N ARG A 440 1.05 -11.46 32.66
CA ARG A 440 0.11 -10.68 31.83
C ARG A 440 -1.20 -10.49 32.57
N THR A 441 -1.76 -9.30 32.51
CA THR A 441 -3.09 -9.05 33.09
C THR A 441 -4.19 -9.63 32.19
N PRO A 442 -5.44 -9.76 32.68
CA PRO A 442 -6.58 -10.15 31.83
C PRO A 442 -6.80 -9.21 30.63
N GLU A 443 -6.37 -7.94 30.71
CA GLU A 443 -6.42 -7.03 29.56
C GLU A 443 -5.37 -7.35 28.50
N GLU A 444 -4.28 -8.03 28.87
CA GLU A 444 -3.16 -8.38 28.00
C GLU A 444 -3.25 -9.83 27.47
N GLU A 445 -4.32 -10.56 27.82
CA GLU A 445 -4.57 -11.93 27.33
C GLU A 445 -4.53 -12.02 25.80
N HIS A 446 -5.08 -10.99 25.14
CA HIS A 446 -5.14 -10.92 23.68
C HIS A 446 -3.77 -10.82 22.99
N LEU A 447 -2.68 -10.47 23.70
CA LEU A 447 -1.37 -10.26 23.08
C LEU A 447 -0.79 -11.53 22.44
N GLY A 448 -1.25 -12.72 22.81
CA GLY A 448 -0.82 -13.97 22.17
C GLY A 448 0.70 -14.11 22.11
N ILE A 449 1.26 -14.29 20.91
CA ILE A 449 2.70 -14.46 20.71
C ILE A 449 3.52 -13.18 20.92
N LEU A 450 2.89 -12.00 20.93
CA LEU A 450 3.60 -10.73 20.99
C LEU A 450 4.44 -10.55 22.26
N GLY A 451 5.47 -9.73 22.15
CA GLY A 451 6.19 -9.19 23.30
C GLY A 451 5.33 -8.31 24.21
N PRO A 452 5.86 -7.91 25.37
CA PRO A 452 5.21 -6.91 26.22
C PRO A 452 5.08 -5.55 25.52
N ILE A 453 4.12 -4.75 25.97
CA ILE A 453 3.89 -3.42 25.39
C ILE A 453 4.85 -2.41 26.03
N ILE A 454 5.80 -1.91 25.23
CA ILE A 454 6.70 -0.82 25.63
C ILE A 454 5.95 0.51 25.44
N ARG A 455 6.06 1.43 26.41
CA ARG A 455 5.31 2.70 26.41
C ARG A 455 6.20 3.86 26.80
N ALA A 456 6.01 4.98 26.13
CA ALA A 456 6.66 6.24 26.46
C ALA A 456 5.78 7.44 26.10
N GLU A 457 5.92 8.54 26.82
CA GLU A 457 5.45 9.85 26.38
C GLU A 457 6.55 10.59 25.63
N GLU A 458 6.18 11.64 24.90
CA GLU A 458 7.15 12.59 24.38
C GLU A 458 8.10 13.11 25.49
N GLU A 459 9.38 13.22 25.17
CA GLU A 459 10.47 13.58 26.08
C GLU A 459 10.87 12.52 27.11
N ASP A 460 10.24 11.33 27.13
CA ASP A 460 10.70 10.20 27.94
C ASP A 460 11.97 9.54 27.35
N THR A 461 12.70 8.84 28.22
CA THR A 461 13.80 7.94 27.84
C THR A 461 13.40 6.49 28.11
N ILE A 462 13.49 5.62 27.12
CA ILE A 462 13.19 4.19 27.24
C ILE A 462 14.50 3.44 27.46
N LYS A 463 14.54 2.62 28.51
CA LYS A 463 15.66 1.72 28.78
C LYS A 463 15.17 0.29 28.76
N VAL A 464 15.80 -0.55 27.94
CA VAL A 464 15.46 -1.98 27.85
C VAL A 464 16.69 -2.80 28.20
N ALA A 465 16.66 -3.44 29.35
CA ALA A 465 17.61 -4.49 29.69
C ALA A 465 17.14 -5.78 29.01
N PHE A 466 17.82 -6.17 27.93
CA PHE A 466 17.50 -7.35 27.14
C PHE A 466 18.42 -8.50 27.50
N LYS A 467 17.86 -9.62 27.98
CA LYS A 467 18.60 -10.86 28.21
C LYS A 467 18.26 -11.89 27.16
N ASN A 468 19.26 -12.38 26.44
CA ASN A 468 19.03 -13.45 25.49
C ASN A 468 19.16 -14.81 26.21
N THR A 469 18.04 -15.50 26.40
CA THR A 469 18.00 -16.86 26.98
C THR A 469 17.78 -17.95 25.95
N ALA A 470 17.60 -17.59 24.68
CA ALA A 470 17.45 -18.52 23.58
C ALA A 470 18.80 -19.07 23.09
N SER A 471 18.75 -20.06 22.20
CA SER A 471 19.93 -20.76 21.67
C SER A 471 20.72 -19.98 20.60
N ARG A 472 20.18 -18.86 20.11
CA ARG A 472 20.74 -18.08 19.01
C ARG A 472 20.92 -16.61 19.37
N PRO A 473 21.84 -15.86 18.73
CA PRO A 473 21.92 -14.41 18.93
C PRO A 473 20.66 -13.72 18.42
N TYR A 474 20.17 -12.75 19.19
CA TYR A 474 19.00 -11.92 18.88
C TYR A 474 19.28 -10.47 19.30
N SER A 475 18.44 -9.53 18.88
CA SER A 475 18.55 -8.11 19.22
C SER A 475 17.19 -7.50 19.54
N ILE A 476 17.12 -6.19 19.81
CA ILE A 476 15.87 -5.43 19.84
C ILE A 476 16.06 -4.15 19.04
N GLN A 477 15.33 -4.04 17.93
CA GLN A 477 15.29 -2.90 17.03
C GLN A 477 13.91 -2.22 17.13
N PRO A 478 13.83 -0.94 17.54
CA PRO A 478 12.56 -0.23 17.65
C PRO A 478 12.22 0.60 16.39
N HIS A 479 10.93 0.70 16.10
CA HIS A 479 10.33 1.72 15.22
C HIS A 479 10.03 3.00 16.01
N GLY A 480 9.98 4.16 15.36
CA GLY A 480 9.34 5.38 15.87
C GLY A 480 10.03 6.11 17.03
N VAL A 481 11.27 5.74 17.37
CA VAL A 481 12.08 6.38 18.42
C VAL A 481 13.49 6.66 17.93
N GLN A 482 14.17 7.60 18.59
CA GLN A 482 15.55 7.94 18.27
C GLN A 482 16.53 7.22 19.18
N TYR A 483 17.67 6.85 18.62
CA TYR A 483 18.77 6.22 19.33
C TYR A 483 20.10 6.59 18.67
N ASN A 484 21.21 6.37 19.36
CA ASN A 484 22.52 6.54 18.72
C ASN A 484 22.85 5.27 17.94
N VAL A 485 23.74 5.40 16.96
CA VAL A 485 24.09 4.29 16.08
C VAL A 485 24.60 3.06 16.83
N GLU A 486 25.25 3.23 18.00
CA GLU A 486 25.74 2.12 18.84
C GLU A 486 24.62 1.31 19.51
N MET A 487 23.39 1.82 19.49
CA MET A 487 22.18 1.20 20.05
C MET A 487 21.28 0.60 18.96
N ASP A 488 21.70 0.65 17.70
CA ASP A 488 20.98 0.03 16.58
C ASP A 488 20.95 -1.50 16.75
N GLY A 489 19.75 -2.06 16.74
CA GLY A 489 19.51 -3.49 16.86
C GLY A 489 19.71 -4.25 15.56
N THR A 490 19.99 -3.58 14.45
CA THR A 490 20.10 -4.18 13.12
C THR A 490 21.54 -4.54 12.78
N LEU A 491 21.76 -5.77 12.30
CA LEU A 491 23.07 -6.21 11.87
C LEU A 491 23.38 -5.74 10.44
N TYR A 492 24.20 -4.69 10.31
CA TYR A 492 24.77 -4.25 9.03
C TYR A 492 26.18 -3.70 9.21
N HIS A 493 26.89 -3.55 8.10
CA HIS A 493 28.22 -2.95 8.03
C HIS A 493 28.13 -1.47 8.37
N ASN A 494 28.55 -1.12 9.60
CA ASN A 494 28.56 0.25 10.06
C ASN A 494 29.99 0.74 10.32
N VAL A 495 30.25 1.98 9.92
CA VAL A 495 31.53 2.64 9.99
C VAL A 495 31.49 3.72 11.08
N LEU A 496 31.55 3.32 12.36
CA LEU A 496 31.44 4.22 13.53
C LEU A 496 32.38 5.43 13.49
N GLU A 497 31.86 6.66 13.43
CA GLU A 497 32.65 7.90 13.36
C GLU A 497 33.81 7.91 14.39
N GLU A 498 35.06 7.86 13.91
CA GLU A 498 36.23 7.94 14.78
C GLU A 498 36.51 9.39 15.13
N SER A 499 36.82 9.69 16.40
CA SER A 499 37.30 11.03 16.76
C SER A 499 38.57 11.36 15.95
N TYR A 500 38.77 12.64 15.58
CA TYR A 500 39.97 13.08 14.85
C TYR A 500 41.28 12.54 15.45
N THR A 501 41.37 12.52 16.78
CA THR A 501 42.53 11.99 17.50
C THR A 501 42.69 10.48 17.34
N ALA A 502 41.59 9.72 17.42
CA ALA A 502 41.58 8.26 17.23
C ALA A 502 41.91 7.88 15.78
N GLN A 503 41.33 8.58 14.82
CA GLN A 503 41.61 8.42 13.40
C GLN A 503 43.10 8.65 13.11
N LYS A 504 43.64 9.77 13.59
CA LYS A 504 45.04 10.13 13.38
C LYS A 504 45.99 9.15 14.08
N LEU A 505 45.63 8.65 15.27
CA LEU A 505 46.38 7.61 15.99
C LEU A 505 46.39 6.28 15.24
N ARG A 506 45.24 5.84 14.70
CA ARG A 506 45.12 4.62 13.90
C ARG A 506 45.91 4.72 12.60
N GLU A 507 45.76 5.83 11.88
CA GLU A 507 46.52 6.12 10.65
C GLU A 507 48.03 6.14 10.92
N LEU A 508 48.46 6.74 12.04
CA LEU A 508 49.86 6.73 12.48
C LEU A 508 50.37 5.32 12.83
N LYS A 509 49.51 4.48 13.41
CA LYS A 509 49.84 3.10 13.79
C LYS A 509 49.69 2.07 12.67
N LYS A 510 49.16 2.47 11.49
CA LYS A 510 48.80 1.57 10.39
C LYS A 510 47.88 0.42 10.81
N GLU A 511 47.03 0.68 11.81
CA GLU A 511 46.06 -0.31 12.29
C GLU A 511 44.85 -0.34 11.34
N ALA A 512 44.37 -1.54 11.00
CA ALA A 512 43.11 -1.68 10.29
C ALA A 512 41.96 -1.24 11.20
N ARG A 513 40.94 -0.58 10.63
CA ARG A 513 39.73 -0.24 11.38
C ARG A 513 39.04 -1.55 11.79
N ILE A 514 38.88 -1.77 13.09
CA ILE A 514 38.14 -2.92 13.61
C ILE A 514 36.65 -2.63 13.41
N VAL A 515 36.02 -3.40 12.53
CA VAL A 515 34.58 -3.37 12.27
C VAL A 515 33.99 -4.61 12.93
N GLU A 516 33.86 -4.58 14.26
CA GLU A 516 33.06 -5.59 14.96
C GLU A 516 31.58 -5.22 14.85
N PRO A 517 30.66 -6.20 14.69
CA PRO A 517 29.25 -5.91 14.77
C PRO A 517 28.94 -5.27 16.12
N LEU A 518 28.09 -4.24 16.11
CA LEU A 518 27.75 -3.52 17.31
C LEU A 518 27.15 -4.48 18.35
N PRO A 519 27.55 -4.42 19.63
CA PRO A 519 27.00 -5.31 20.66
C PRO A 519 25.47 -5.27 20.76
N ALA A 520 24.85 -4.14 20.42
CA ALA A 520 23.39 -3.98 20.30
C ALA A 520 22.79 -4.81 19.16
N ALA A 521 23.47 -4.92 18.02
CA ALA A 521 22.98 -5.61 16.84
C ALA A 521 23.09 -7.14 16.91
N SER A 522 23.75 -7.70 17.93
CA SER A 522 23.90 -9.15 18.10
C SER A 522 24.15 -9.54 19.56
N VAL A 523 23.08 -9.70 20.34
CA VAL A 523 23.18 -10.10 21.74
C VAL A 523 23.28 -11.62 21.82
N ARG A 524 24.44 -12.12 22.25
CA ARG A 524 24.75 -13.56 22.27
C ARG A 524 23.89 -14.32 23.30
N PRO A 525 23.64 -15.63 23.08
CA PRO A 525 23.01 -16.50 24.07
C PRO A 525 23.64 -16.38 25.47
N GLY A 526 22.81 -16.27 26.50
CA GLY A 526 23.21 -16.15 27.90
C GLY A 526 23.70 -14.77 28.32
N THR A 527 23.74 -13.78 27.41
CA THR A 527 24.23 -12.42 27.71
C THR A 527 23.08 -11.42 27.86
N THR A 528 23.40 -10.25 28.42
CA THR A 528 22.46 -9.14 28.60
C THR A 528 23.03 -7.86 27.98
N TYR A 529 22.21 -7.14 27.24
CA TYR A 529 22.52 -5.82 26.70
C TYR A 529 21.50 -4.78 27.18
N ASN A 530 21.93 -3.52 27.32
CA ASN A 530 21.05 -2.44 27.77
C ASN A 530 20.88 -1.42 26.65
N TYR A 531 19.69 -1.38 26.06
CA TYR A 531 19.31 -0.38 25.07
C TYR A 531 18.85 0.90 25.74
N GLU A 532 19.14 2.04 25.12
CA GLU A 532 18.63 3.35 25.51
C GLU A 532 18.08 4.08 24.27
N TRP A 533 16.78 4.37 24.28
CA TRP A 533 16.08 5.09 23.23
C TRP A 533 15.43 6.35 23.81
N VAL A 534 15.21 7.34 22.96
CA VAL A 534 14.65 8.63 23.35
C VAL A 534 13.47 8.97 22.45
N VAL A 535 12.40 9.46 23.06
CA VAL A 535 11.33 10.16 22.34
C VAL A 535 11.67 11.65 22.39
N PRO A 536 12.22 12.25 21.32
CA PRO A 536 12.61 13.65 21.36
C PRO A 536 11.39 14.55 21.50
N LYS A 537 11.63 15.81 21.87
CA LYS A 537 10.60 16.85 21.79
C LYS A 537 10.09 16.96 20.35
N ASN A 538 8.78 17.05 20.17
CA ASN A 538 8.07 16.92 18.89
C ASN A 538 8.15 15.53 18.22
N GLY A 539 8.84 14.54 18.80
CA GLY A 539 8.90 13.17 18.24
C GLY A 539 7.66 12.33 18.56
N GLY A 540 6.81 12.79 19.48
CA GLY A 540 5.55 12.14 19.81
C GLY A 540 4.41 12.50 18.83
N PRO A 541 3.21 11.93 19.06
CA PRO A 541 2.03 12.19 18.22
C PRO A 541 1.77 13.68 18.01
N THR A 542 1.44 14.08 16.77
CA THR A 542 1.08 15.47 16.47
C THR A 542 -0.29 15.85 17.05
N LYS A 543 -0.72 17.10 16.84
CA LYS A 543 -2.07 17.54 17.21
C LYS A 543 -3.17 16.69 16.54
N ASN A 544 -2.95 16.28 15.29
CA ASN A 544 -3.93 15.53 14.48
C ASN A 544 -3.89 14.03 14.74
N ASP A 545 -2.81 13.53 15.36
CA ASP A 545 -2.70 12.14 15.80
C ASP A 545 -3.56 11.86 17.04
N PRO A 546 -3.93 10.57 17.27
CA PRO A 546 -4.51 10.14 18.55
C PRO A 546 -3.55 10.38 19.72
N ASP A 547 -4.05 10.16 20.95
CA ASP A 547 -3.24 10.36 22.17
C ASP A 547 -1.97 9.50 22.18
N CYS A 548 -2.01 8.31 21.57
CA CYS A 548 -0.85 7.45 21.35
C CYS A 548 -0.85 6.88 19.94
N ILE A 549 0.34 6.76 19.35
CA ILE A 549 0.58 6.10 18.07
C ILE A 549 1.32 4.77 18.30
N THR A 550 1.03 3.80 17.44
CA THR A 550 1.61 2.45 17.50
C THR A 550 2.82 2.35 16.60
N TYR A 551 3.86 1.70 17.12
CA TYR A 551 5.04 1.21 16.42
C TYR A 551 5.30 -0.23 16.86
N LEU A 552 6.34 -0.84 16.29
CA LEU A 552 6.81 -2.17 16.63
C LEU A 552 8.23 -2.12 17.20
N TYR A 553 8.60 -3.16 17.92
CA TYR A 553 9.99 -3.53 18.11
C TYR A 553 10.15 -5.01 17.77
N TYR A 554 11.30 -5.39 17.23
CA TYR A 554 11.56 -6.71 16.69
C TYR A 554 13.04 -7.07 16.82
N SER A 555 13.42 -8.34 16.63
CA SER A 555 14.85 -8.66 16.48
C SER A 555 15.26 -8.49 15.02
N ALA A 556 16.43 -7.92 14.81
CA ALA A 556 16.95 -7.56 13.49
C ALA A 556 18.40 -8.05 13.31
N VAL A 557 18.76 -9.17 13.96
CA VAL A 557 20.00 -9.89 13.63
C VAL A 557 19.85 -10.49 12.24
N ASP A 558 18.70 -11.12 12.01
CA ASP A 558 18.16 -11.46 10.70
C ASP A 558 16.65 -11.13 10.75
N PRO A 559 16.25 -9.95 10.27
CA PRO A 559 14.88 -9.46 10.45
C PRO A 559 13.82 -10.37 9.84
N ILE A 560 14.16 -11.16 8.82
CA ILE A 560 13.24 -12.08 8.16
C ILE A 560 13.05 -13.32 9.02
N GLN A 561 14.15 -13.99 9.41
CA GLN A 561 14.06 -15.23 10.19
C GLN A 561 13.66 -14.98 11.64
N ASP A 562 14.11 -13.87 12.24
CA ASP A 562 13.84 -13.53 13.64
C ASP A 562 12.36 -13.24 13.87
N THR A 563 11.72 -12.46 12.98
CA THR A 563 10.30 -12.12 13.09
C THR A 563 9.42 -13.33 12.83
N ASN A 564 9.71 -14.12 11.78
CA ASN A 564 9.01 -15.39 11.52
C ASN A 564 9.16 -16.42 12.66
N SER A 565 10.31 -16.39 13.35
CA SER A 565 10.52 -17.20 14.56
C SER A 565 9.72 -16.70 15.78
N GLY A 566 9.21 -15.46 15.77
CA GLY A 566 8.27 -14.91 16.76
C GLY A 566 8.73 -13.66 17.53
N LEU A 567 9.89 -13.07 17.20
CA LEU A 567 10.42 -11.91 17.93
C LEU A 567 9.87 -10.57 17.45
N VAL A 568 8.67 -10.23 17.92
CA VAL A 568 8.00 -8.96 17.67
C VAL A 568 7.19 -8.53 18.89
N GLY A 569 7.12 -7.23 19.16
CA GLY A 569 6.24 -6.66 20.17
C GLY A 569 5.82 -5.22 19.87
N PRO A 570 4.75 -4.74 20.52
CA PRO A 570 4.23 -3.40 20.28
C PRO A 570 4.95 -2.32 21.11
N LEU A 571 5.19 -1.17 20.48
CA LEU A 571 5.75 0.04 21.08
C LEU A 571 4.76 1.19 20.94
N LEU A 572 4.38 1.84 22.03
CA LEU A 572 3.42 2.94 22.04
C LEU A 572 4.10 4.25 22.45
N ILE A 573 3.96 5.25 21.60
CA ILE A 573 4.46 6.60 21.85
C ILE A 573 3.27 7.55 22.01
N CYS A 574 3.24 8.26 23.13
CA CYS A 574 2.08 9.00 23.60
C CYS A 574 2.36 10.49 23.74
N LYS A 575 1.30 11.30 23.67
CA LYS A 575 1.37 12.73 23.98
C LYS A 575 1.73 12.92 25.46
N PRO A 576 2.37 14.05 25.82
CA PRO A 576 2.66 14.37 27.22
C PRO A 576 1.43 14.28 28.11
N LYS A 577 1.58 13.66 29.28
CA LYS A 577 0.56 13.50 30.33
C LYS A 577 -0.67 12.70 29.91
N THR A 578 -0.59 11.84 28.91
CA THR A 578 -1.70 10.96 28.50
C THR A 578 -1.60 9.53 29.04
N LEU A 579 -0.45 9.15 29.60
CA LEU A 579 -0.25 7.90 30.33
C LEU A 579 -0.47 8.07 31.84
N LYS A 580 -1.08 7.07 32.47
CA LYS A 580 -1.21 6.95 33.93
C LYS A 580 -0.99 5.49 34.33
N ALA A 581 0.01 5.24 35.19
CA ALA A 581 0.36 3.89 35.62
C ALA A 581 0.52 2.90 34.44
N GLY A 582 1.12 3.36 33.34
CA GLY A 582 1.35 2.55 32.14
C GLY A 582 0.12 2.27 31.27
N LYS A 583 -1.02 2.95 31.49
CA LYS A 583 -2.23 2.85 30.65
C LYS A 583 -2.62 4.21 30.10
N GLN A 584 -3.29 4.26 28.96
CA GLN A 584 -3.83 5.49 28.40
C GLN A 584 -4.97 6.05 29.26
N LYS A 585 -4.96 7.36 29.55
CA LYS A 585 -5.96 8.02 30.42
C LYS A 585 -7.34 8.14 29.77
N ASN A 586 -7.38 8.36 28.47
CA ASN A 586 -8.59 8.80 27.75
C ASN A 586 -9.30 7.66 26.99
N VAL A 587 -8.90 6.41 27.22
CA VAL A 587 -9.52 5.22 26.64
C VAL A 587 -9.78 4.20 27.75
N LYS A 588 -10.80 3.36 27.55
CA LYS A 588 -11.22 2.34 28.53
C LYS A 588 -10.55 1.00 28.29
N LYS A 589 -10.29 0.68 27.02
CA LYS A 589 -9.67 -0.55 26.57
C LYS A 589 -8.67 -0.24 25.45
N GLU A 590 -7.61 -1.03 25.43
CA GLU A 590 -6.53 -0.98 24.44
C GLU A 590 -6.34 -2.42 23.93
N PHE A 591 -6.33 -2.60 22.62
CA PHE A 591 -6.09 -3.89 21.97
C PHE A 591 -4.96 -3.75 20.96
N HIS A 592 -4.04 -4.70 20.94
CA HIS A 592 -2.91 -4.75 20.01
C HIS A 592 -3.05 -5.99 19.14
N LEU A 593 -3.07 -5.80 17.83
CA LEU A 593 -3.18 -6.85 16.84
C LEU A 593 -2.00 -6.77 15.86
N LEU A 594 -1.27 -7.86 15.77
CA LEU A 594 -0.36 -8.16 14.68
C LEU A 594 -1.03 -9.18 13.78
N THR A 595 -1.19 -8.82 12.52
CA THR A 595 -1.71 -9.67 11.45
C THR A 595 -0.60 -9.96 10.48
N THR A 596 -0.32 -11.24 10.28
CA THR A 596 0.78 -11.72 9.44
C THR A 596 0.56 -13.20 9.14
N ALA A 597 0.96 -13.63 7.95
CA ALA A 597 1.23 -15.04 7.68
C ALA A 597 2.62 -15.39 8.23
N PHE A 598 2.68 -15.97 9.44
CA PHE A 598 3.95 -16.45 9.97
C PHE A 598 4.48 -17.58 9.09
N ASP A 599 5.54 -17.31 8.33
CA ASP A 599 6.17 -18.28 7.46
C ASP A 599 7.16 -19.11 8.27
N GLU A 600 6.71 -20.26 8.78
CA GLU A 600 7.57 -21.16 9.55
C GLU A 600 8.64 -21.82 8.67
N ASN A 601 8.56 -21.74 7.34
CA ASN A 601 9.64 -22.16 6.45
C ASN A 601 10.86 -21.24 6.58
N ARG A 602 10.64 -19.98 6.94
CA ARG A 602 11.68 -18.97 7.21
C ARG A 602 12.07 -18.90 8.69
N SER A 603 11.55 -19.79 9.53
CA SER A 603 11.89 -19.83 10.96
C SER A 603 13.26 -20.48 11.20
N TRP A 604 14.04 -19.92 12.13
CA TRP A 604 15.30 -20.52 12.58
C TRP A 604 15.13 -21.94 13.13
N TYR A 605 13.91 -22.29 13.54
CA TYR A 605 13.59 -23.56 14.18
C TYR A 605 12.96 -24.57 13.22
N LEU A 606 12.89 -24.30 11.90
CA LEU A 606 12.26 -25.22 10.93
C LEU A 606 12.79 -26.65 11.05
N ASP A 607 14.11 -26.83 11.06
CA ASP A 607 14.72 -28.17 11.16
C ASP A 607 14.43 -28.85 12.49
N GLU A 608 14.41 -28.11 13.59
CA GLU A 608 14.04 -28.66 14.89
C GLU A 608 12.56 -29.04 14.92
N ASN A 609 11.69 -28.23 14.31
CA ASN A 609 10.26 -28.48 14.19
C ASN A 609 9.97 -29.72 13.34
N ILE A 610 10.64 -29.86 12.19
CA ILE A 610 10.57 -31.07 11.36
C ILE A 610 10.93 -32.30 12.19
N ASN A 611 12.09 -32.28 12.85
CA ASN A 611 12.57 -33.43 13.63
C ASN A 611 11.69 -33.75 14.85
N ARG A 612 11.04 -32.75 15.43
CA ARG A 612 10.28 -32.89 16.66
C ARG A 612 8.82 -33.30 16.43
N PHE A 613 8.19 -32.78 15.38
CA PHE A 613 6.74 -32.86 15.22
C PHE A 613 6.28 -33.73 14.05
N THR A 614 7.10 -33.93 13.02
CA THR A 614 6.75 -34.85 11.92
C THR A 614 7.00 -36.30 12.33
N THR A 615 6.21 -37.23 11.80
CA THR A 615 6.40 -38.67 12.12
C THR A 615 7.52 -39.32 11.30
N GLN A 616 7.85 -38.75 10.13
CA GLN A 616 8.97 -39.19 9.27
C GLN A 616 9.82 -37.99 8.79
N PRO A 617 10.67 -37.40 9.65
CA PRO A 617 11.45 -36.19 9.31
C PRO A 617 12.28 -36.30 8.03
N LYS A 618 12.75 -37.51 7.70
CA LYS A 618 13.60 -37.75 6.52
C LYS A 618 12.83 -37.76 5.19
N SER A 619 11.50 -37.86 5.21
CA SER A 619 10.70 -37.79 3.98
C SER A 619 10.28 -36.37 3.61
N VAL A 620 10.50 -35.39 4.50
CA VAL A 620 10.14 -34.00 4.25
C VAL A 620 11.01 -33.42 3.14
N LYS A 621 10.35 -32.84 2.14
CA LYS A 621 10.98 -32.02 1.11
C LYS A 621 10.63 -30.57 1.40
N LYS A 622 11.63 -29.73 1.65
CA LYS A 622 11.40 -28.32 2.00
C LYS A 622 10.94 -27.48 0.80
N ASP A 623 11.28 -27.93 -0.40
CA ASP A 623 10.94 -27.25 -1.66
C ASP A 623 9.58 -27.74 -2.23
N ASP A 624 8.86 -28.60 -1.49
CA ASP A 624 7.50 -29.03 -1.84
C ASP A 624 6.52 -27.90 -1.52
N GLU A 625 5.80 -27.40 -2.52
CA GLU A 625 4.86 -26.27 -2.37
C GLU A 625 3.79 -26.54 -1.30
N ASP A 626 3.23 -27.76 -1.30
CA ASP A 626 2.23 -28.16 -0.30
C ASP A 626 2.83 -28.19 1.12
N PHE A 627 4.13 -28.48 1.27
CA PHE A 627 4.82 -28.40 2.56
C PHE A 627 4.99 -26.95 2.99
N GLN A 628 5.46 -26.09 2.08
CA GLN A 628 5.64 -24.67 2.35
C GLN A 628 4.31 -24.03 2.74
N LEU A 629 3.25 -24.27 1.97
CA LEU A 629 1.90 -23.79 2.24
C LEU A 629 1.40 -24.24 3.62
N SER A 630 1.63 -25.49 4.00
CA SER A 630 1.20 -26.01 5.32
C SER A 630 1.84 -25.29 6.52
N ASN A 631 2.97 -24.61 6.29
CA ASN A 631 3.76 -23.92 7.29
C ASN A 631 3.56 -22.39 7.25
N LYS A 632 2.74 -21.85 6.32
CA LYS A 632 2.35 -20.44 6.28
C LYS A 632 1.12 -20.23 7.17
N MET A 633 1.36 -19.75 8.40
CA MET A 633 0.32 -19.68 9.44
C MET A 633 -0.35 -18.29 9.47
N HIS A 634 -1.41 -18.11 8.68
CA HIS A 634 -2.20 -16.88 8.56
C HIS A 634 -2.95 -16.55 9.86
N SER A 635 -2.39 -15.67 10.69
CA SER A 635 -2.82 -15.55 12.09
C SER A 635 -2.95 -14.11 12.58
N ILE A 636 -3.74 -13.95 13.64
CA ILE A 636 -3.82 -12.69 14.41
C ILE A 636 -3.24 -12.96 15.80
N ASN A 637 -2.17 -12.26 16.16
CA ASN A 637 -1.39 -12.47 17.38
C ASN A 637 -0.90 -13.92 17.57
N GLY A 638 -0.70 -14.66 16.47
CA GLY A 638 -0.27 -16.05 16.48
C GLY A 638 -1.41 -17.07 16.64
N TYR A 639 -2.68 -16.66 16.54
CA TYR A 639 -3.82 -17.59 16.59
C TYR A 639 -4.65 -17.58 15.30
N MET A 640 -5.21 -18.74 14.96
CA MET A 640 -6.01 -18.95 13.75
C MET A 640 -7.42 -19.45 14.10
N TYR A 641 -8.35 -19.35 13.16
CA TYR A 641 -9.70 -19.94 13.24
C TYR A 641 -10.46 -19.59 14.54
N GLY A 642 -10.36 -18.33 14.98
CA GLY A 642 -11.14 -17.81 16.12
C GLY A 642 -10.59 -18.20 17.49
N ASN A 643 -9.37 -18.74 17.57
CA ASN A 643 -8.77 -19.17 18.84
C ASN A 643 -8.28 -18.02 19.73
N LEU A 644 -8.13 -16.80 19.20
CA LEU A 644 -7.73 -15.62 19.99
C LEU A 644 -8.83 -15.22 20.99
N GLN A 645 -8.45 -15.05 22.27
CA GLN A 645 -9.33 -14.62 23.36
C GLN A 645 -8.96 -13.22 23.88
N GLY A 646 -9.74 -12.69 24.81
CA GLY A 646 -9.45 -11.42 25.49
C GLY A 646 -9.99 -10.15 24.81
N LEU A 647 -10.65 -10.26 23.65
CA LEU A 647 -11.23 -9.14 22.90
C LEU A 647 -12.66 -8.79 23.37
N THR A 648 -12.80 -8.36 24.63
CA THR A 648 -14.09 -7.97 25.21
C THR A 648 -14.11 -6.51 25.66
N MET A 649 -15.16 -5.79 25.24
CA MET A 649 -15.36 -4.37 25.58
C MET A 649 -16.83 -4.06 25.87
N CYS A 650 -17.08 -2.86 26.39
CA CYS A 650 -18.42 -2.40 26.69
C CYS A 650 -18.95 -1.47 25.60
N LYS A 651 -20.25 -1.55 25.34
CA LYS A 651 -20.94 -0.63 24.44
C LYS A 651 -20.73 0.83 24.88
N GLY A 652 -20.29 1.69 23.96
CA GLY A 652 -20.07 3.11 24.16
C GLY A 652 -18.76 3.47 24.86
N ASP A 653 -17.92 2.48 25.20
CA ASP A 653 -16.56 2.77 25.67
C ASP A 653 -15.70 3.30 24.52
N LYS A 654 -14.80 4.21 24.82
CA LYS A 654 -13.75 4.60 23.88
C LYS A 654 -12.62 3.57 23.92
N VAL A 655 -12.42 2.88 22.80
CA VAL A 655 -11.48 1.76 22.64
C VAL A 655 -10.39 2.16 21.65
N SER A 656 -9.13 1.95 22.02
CA SER A 656 -7.97 2.12 21.13
C SER A 656 -7.57 0.76 20.56
N TRP A 657 -7.49 0.67 19.24
CA TRP A 657 -6.97 -0.49 18.54
C TRP A 657 -5.64 -0.13 17.88
N HIS A 658 -4.63 -0.94 18.15
CA HIS A 658 -3.26 -0.79 17.70
C HIS A 658 -2.98 -1.94 16.73
N LEU A 659 -2.94 -1.64 15.43
CA LEU A 659 -2.92 -2.62 14.35
C LEU A 659 -1.55 -2.58 13.67
N SER A 660 -1.01 -3.72 13.29
CA SER A 660 0.32 -3.82 12.68
C SER A 660 0.41 -5.03 11.76
N GLY A 661 1.24 -4.93 10.71
CA GLY A 661 1.56 -6.01 9.78
C GLY A 661 3.05 -6.35 9.77
N LEU A 662 3.38 -7.57 9.34
CA LEU A 662 4.73 -8.07 9.06
C LEU A 662 4.65 -9.06 7.89
N GLY A 663 5.75 -9.25 7.16
CA GLY A 663 5.85 -10.31 6.17
C GLY A 663 6.44 -9.88 4.83
N SER A 664 5.97 -10.54 3.79
CA SER A 664 6.40 -10.49 2.40
C SER A 664 5.40 -9.69 1.54
N GLU A 665 5.57 -9.71 0.22
CA GLU A 665 4.68 -9.02 -0.73
C GLU A 665 3.21 -9.49 -0.63
N GLY A 666 2.97 -10.76 -0.32
CA GLY A 666 1.61 -11.29 -0.11
C GLY A 666 0.90 -10.81 1.15
N ASP A 667 1.61 -10.20 2.12
CA ASP A 667 1.03 -9.78 3.41
C ASP A 667 0.28 -8.43 3.32
N ILE A 668 -0.76 -8.38 2.48
CA ILE A 668 -1.72 -7.27 2.38
C ILE A 668 -3.00 -7.61 3.16
N HIS A 669 -3.06 -7.19 4.43
CA HIS A 669 -4.17 -7.58 5.28
C HIS A 669 -5.20 -6.46 5.48
N GLY A 670 -6.34 -6.55 4.80
CA GLY A 670 -7.49 -5.66 4.98
C GLY A 670 -8.36 -6.04 6.17
N LEU A 671 -8.13 -5.48 7.36
CA LEU A 671 -8.85 -5.83 8.59
C LEU A 671 -10.23 -5.17 8.65
N TYR A 672 -11.28 -5.98 8.48
CA TYR A 672 -12.68 -5.55 8.55
C TYR A 672 -13.31 -5.85 9.93
N PHE A 673 -13.83 -4.81 10.58
CA PHE A 673 -14.54 -4.89 11.86
C PHE A 673 -16.05 -4.98 11.62
N HIS A 674 -16.63 -6.17 11.71
CA HIS A 674 -18.05 -6.38 11.43
C HIS A 674 -18.93 -5.58 12.40
N GLY A 675 -19.93 -4.87 11.88
CA GLY A 675 -20.97 -4.20 12.67
C GLY A 675 -20.55 -2.96 13.49
N ASN A 676 -19.27 -2.62 13.59
CA ASN A 676 -18.80 -1.41 14.27
C ASN A 676 -17.77 -0.66 13.42
N ARG A 677 -17.72 0.66 13.60
CA ARG A 677 -16.81 1.54 12.85
C ARG A 677 -15.80 2.20 13.78
N PHE A 678 -14.65 2.56 13.24
CA PHE A 678 -13.61 3.30 13.92
C PHE A 678 -13.28 4.61 13.20
N LEU A 679 -12.58 5.48 13.90
CA LEU A 679 -11.98 6.71 13.38
C LEU A 679 -10.50 6.48 13.11
N TYR A 680 -10.08 6.81 11.90
CA TYR A 680 -8.69 6.86 11.47
C TYR A 680 -8.45 8.18 10.75
N ARG A 681 -7.48 8.97 11.24
CA ARG A 681 -7.14 10.31 10.71
C ARG A 681 -8.38 11.18 10.44
N GLY A 682 -9.28 11.25 11.44
CA GLY A 682 -10.53 12.01 11.37
C GLY A 682 -11.62 11.42 10.47
N THR A 683 -11.32 10.40 9.65
CA THR A 683 -12.28 9.73 8.77
C THR A 683 -12.88 8.50 9.43
N ARG A 684 -14.14 8.20 9.11
CA ARG A 684 -14.82 7.01 9.63
C ARG A 684 -14.75 5.85 8.65
N ARG A 685 -14.24 4.72 9.13
CA ARG A 685 -14.02 3.47 8.37
C ARG A 685 -14.42 2.27 9.23
N ASP A 686 -14.53 1.11 8.60
CA ASP A 686 -14.71 -0.20 9.23
C ASP A 686 -13.68 -1.22 8.72
N THR A 687 -12.98 -0.90 7.63
CA THR A 687 -11.84 -1.66 7.12
C THR A 687 -10.58 -0.79 7.09
N ILE A 688 -9.43 -1.40 7.38
CA ILE A 688 -8.11 -0.78 7.27
C ILE A 688 -7.07 -1.83 6.88
N SER A 689 -6.26 -1.51 5.89
CA SER A 689 -5.15 -2.36 5.46
C SER A 689 -3.92 -2.15 6.32
N VAL A 690 -3.19 -3.22 6.58
CA VAL A 690 -1.83 -3.19 7.15
C VAL A 690 -0.89 -3.96 6.24
N PHE A 691 0.36 -3.52 6.22
CA PHE A 691 1.44 -4.03 5.36
C PHE A 691 2.66 -4.35 6.24
N PRO A 692 3.71 -5.02 5.72
CA PRO A 692 4.91 -5.31 6.50
C PRO A 692 5.50 -4.06 7.17
N HIS A 693 5.67 -4.12 8.49
CA HIS A 693 6.17 -3.04 9.35
C HIS A 693 5.31 -1.76 9.41
N VAL A 694 4.12 -1.75 8.80
CA VAL A 694 3.20 -0.62 8.88
C VAL A 694 2.28 -0.80 10.08
N SER A 695 2.16 0.27 10.89
CA SER A 695 1.33 0.29 12.09
C SER A 695 0.32 1.42 12.08
N HIS A 696 -0.86 1.17 12.66
CA HIS A 696 -1.96 2.12 12.76
C HIS A 696 -2.53 2.15 14.18
N THR A 697 -2.98 3.33 14.60
CA THR A 697 -3.86 3.47 15.77
C THR A 697 -5.23 3.94 15.29
N VAL A 698 -6.27 3.20 15.64
CA VAL A 698 -7.66 3.57 15.35
C VAL A 698 -8.49 3.63 16.62
N ILE A 699 -9.46 4.54 16.66
CA ILE A 699 -10.32 4.75 17.83
C ILE A 699 -11.74 4.31 17.51
N MET A 700 -12.26 3.36 18.28
CA MET A 700 -13.62 2.83 18.14
C MET A 700 -14.48 3.20 19.34
N GLU A 701 -15.73 3.56 19.09
CA GLU A 701 -16.79 3.66 20.10
C GLU A 701 -17.91 2.69 19.69
N PRO A 702 -17.89 1.44 20.18
CA PRO A 702 -18.77 0.40 19.68
C PRO A 702 -20.21 0.71 20.09
N ASP A 703 -21.10 0.77 19.10
CA ASP A 703 -22.49 1.18 19.31
C ASP A 703 -23.49 0.03 19.17
N SER A 704 -23.01 -1.13 18.74
CA SER A 704 -23.79 -2.35 18.50
C SER A 704 -23.33 -3.45 19.44
N MET A 705 -24.28 -4.13 20.09
CA MET A 705 -23.98 -5.19 21.05
C MET A 705 -24.03 -6.54 20.35
N GLY A 706 -23.23 -7.49 20.84
CA GLY A 706 -23.15 -8.83 20.30
C GLY A 706 -21.72 -9.32 20.20
N GLN A 707 -21.58 -10.52 19.66
CA GLN A 707 -20.31 -11.05 19.20
C GLN A 707 -20.19 -10.72 17.71
N PHE A 708 -19.06 -10.16 17.33
CA PHE A 708 -18.75 -9.73 15.98
C PHE A 708 -17.43 -10.37 15.55
N GLU A 709 -17.22 -10.44 14.24
CA GLU A 709 -15.98 -10.93 13.66
C GLU A 709 -15.07 -9.75 13.28
N LEU A 710 -13.76 -9.95 13.48
CA LEU A 710 -12.70 -9.18 12.86
C LEU A 710 -12.01 -10.14 11.89
N THR A 711 -12.10 -9.85 10.60
CA THR A 711 -11.62 -10.73 9.54
C THR A 711 -10.65 -9.98 8.63
N CYS A 712 -9.64 -10.65 8.12
CA CYS A 712 -9.02 -10.16 6.89
C CYS A 712 -10.05 -10.29 5.75
N ILE A 713 -10.21 -9.24 4.96
CA ILE A 713 -11.13 -9.21 3.82
C ILE A 713 -10.49 -9.84 2.57
N SER A 714 -9.16 -10.01 2.55
CA SER A 714 -8.49 -10.83 1.54
C SER A 714 -9.06 -12.25 1.59
N ALA A 715 -9.41 -12.74 0.40
CA ALA A 715 -10.07 -14.02 0.24
C ALA A 715 -9.29 -15.18 0.85
N ASP A 716 -7.99 -15.21 0.56
CA ASP A 716 -7.11 -16.33 0.87
C ASP A 716 -6.75 -16.34 2.36
N ASP A 717 -6.41 -15.19 2.94
CA ASP A 717 -6.22 -15.01 4.39
C ASP A 717 -7.42 -15.45 5.23
N ASN A 718 -8.63 -15.06 4.82
CA ASN A 718 -9.86 -15.41 5.54
C ASN A 718 -10.08 -16.92 5.54
N HIS A 719 -9.91 -17.56 4.38
CA HIS A 719 -9.98 -19.01 4.22
C HIS A 719 -8.88 -19.74 5.01
N ALA A 720 -7.68 -19.18 5.04
CA ALA A 720 -6.53 -19.70 5.79
C ALA A 720 -6.67 -19.51 7.32
N GLY A 721 -7.67 -18.76 7.78
CA GLY A 721 -8.04 -18.70 9.20
C GLY A 721 -7.67 -17.40 9.91
N MET A 722 -7.30 -16.34 9.18
CA MET A 722 -7.02 -15.01 9.72
C MET A 722 -8.32 -14.26 10.10
N ARG A 723 -8.96 -14.76 11.16
CA ARG A 723 -10.25 -14.28 11.67
C ARG A 723 -10.36 -14.53 13.16
N VAL A 724 -10.89 -13.53 13.88
CA VAL A 724 -11.06 -13.55 15.34
C VAL A 724 -12.40 -12.96 15.74
N ASN A 725 -12.87 -13.33 16.93
CA ASN A 725 -14.12 -12.81 17.47
C ASN A 725 -13.85 -11.71 18.50
N TYR A 726 -14.62 -10.64 18.45
CA TYR A 726 -14.66 -9.63 19.50
C TYR A 726 -16.08 -9.45 20.02
N THR A 727 -16.20 -9.12 21.31
CA THR A 727 -17.50 -9.08 22.00
C THR A 727 -17.77 -7.71 22.60
N VAL A 728 -18.93 -7.15 22.27
CA VAL A 728 -19.43 -5.88 22.82
C VAL A 728 -20.59 -6.16 23.77
N GLN A 729 -20.37 -5.92 25.06
CA GLN A 729 -21.33 -6.23 26.12
C GLN A 729 -22.02 -4.97 26.67
N LYS A 730 -23.17 -5.17 27.32
CA LYS A 730 -23.84 -4.11 28.08
C LYS A 730 -23.26 -4.03 29.49
N CYS A 731 -22.47 -3.00 29.77
CA CYS A 731 -21.84 -2.82 31.09
C CYS A 731 -22.49 -1.73 31.96
N SER A 732 -23.43 -0.94 31.42
CA SER A 732 -24.13 0.12 32.16
C SER A 732 -25.64 0.12 31.88
N ILE A 733 -26.43 0.36 32.93
CA ILE A 733 -27.90 0.49 32.87
C ILE A 733 -28.29 1.76 32.08
N PHE A 734 -27.44 2.79 32.10
CA PHE A 734 -27.65 4.07 31.40
C PHE A 734 -27.15 4.05 29.95
N SER A 735 -26.83 2.89 29.37
CA SER A 735 -26.45 2.81 27.96
C SER A 735 -27.57 3.42 27.10
N ARG A 736 -27.27 4.53 26.42
CA ARG A 736 -28.25 5.33 25.65
C ARG A 736 -29.16 4.44 24.80
N GLN A 737 -30.45 4.74 24.86
CA GLN A 737 -31.46 4.23 23.94
C GLN A 737 -31.07 4.58 22.51
N SER A 738 -31.30 3.65 21.57
CA SER A 738 -31.07 3.87 20.14
C SER A 738 -31.82 5.09 19.63
N GLU A 739 -31.19 5.88 18.74
CA GLU A 739 -31.87 7.00 18.06
C GLU A 739 -33.15 6.50 17.36
N ILE A 740 -34.28 7.17 17.60
CA ILE A 740 -35.55 6.85 16.94
C ILE A 740 -35.49 7.39 15.51
N MET A 741 -35.28 6.50 14.54
CA MET A 741 -35.29 6.83 13.12
C MET A 741 -36.70 6.66 12.54
N LEU A 742 -37.36 7.79 12.25
CA LEU A 742 -38.74 7.82 11.74
C LEU A 742 -38.81 7.76 10.21
N GLN A 743 -37.78 8.23 9.51
CA GLN A 743 -37.72 8.22 8.05
C GLN A 743 -37.17 6.89 7.54
N GLN A 744 -37.82 6.31 6.53
CA GLN A 744 -37.39 5.06 5.90
C GLN A 744 -37.36 5.19 4.38
N LYS A 745 -36.34 4.62 3.75
CA LYS A 745 -36.26 4.38 2.30
C LYS A 745 -36.36 2.90 2.02
N LYS A 746 -37.04 2.53 0.94
CA LYS A 746 -37.21 1.14 0.52
C LYS A 746 -36.60 0.93 -0.86
N TYR A 747 -35.86 -0.16 -1.02
CA TYR A 747 -35.28 -0.61 -2.29
C TYR A 747 -35.73 -2.05 -2.54
N TYR A 748 -36.10 -2.36 -3.78
CA TYR A 748 -36.47 -3.71 -4.21
C TYR A 748 -35.33 -4.23 -5.07
N ILE A 749 -34.57 -5.20 -4.56
CA ILE A 749 -33.35 -5.70 -5.21
C ILE A 749 -33.47 -7.21 -5.36
N ALA A 750 -33.03 -7.77 -6.48
CA ALA A 750 -32.92 -9.22 -6.63
C ALA A 750 -31.52 -9.64 -7.06
N ALA A 751 -31.11 -10.83 -6.66
CA ALA A 751 -29.95 -11.53 -7.24
C ALA A 751 -30.43 -12.32 -8.45
N VAL A 752 -29.85 -12.03 -9.63
CA VAL A 752 -30.28 -12.57 -10.92
C VAL A 752 -29.10 -13.18 -11.67
N GLU A 753 -29.24 -14.42 -12.14
CA GLU A 753 -28.23 -15.06 -13.00
C GLU A 753 -28.27 -14.44 -14.41
N VAL A 754 -27.11 -14.08 -14.96
CA VAL A 754 -26.97 -13.44 -16.28
C VAL A 754 -25.75 -13.99 -17.02
N ASP A 755 -25.75 -13.92 -18.35
CA ASP A 755 -24.54 -14.06 -19.15
C ASP A 755 -23.84 -12.70 -19.23
N TRP A 756 -22.66 -12.60 -18.62
CA TRP A 756 -21.83 -11.41 -18.60
C TRP A 756 -20.70 -11.53 -19.62
N ASP A 757 -20.42 -10.45 -20.34
CA ASP A 757 -19.29 -10.37 -21.27
C ASP A 757 -18.37 -9.25 -20.79
N TYR A 758 -17.16 -9.61 -20.37
CA TYR A 758 -16.15 -8.67 -19.87
C TYR A 758 -15.62 -7.75 -20.99
N SER A 759 -15.67 -8.20 -22.24
CA SER A 759 -15.19 -7.45 -23.40
C SER A 759 -16.13 -7.63 -24.59
N PRO A 760 -17.32 -7.00 -24.58
CA PRO A 760 -18.28 -7.10 -25.70
C PRO A 760 -17.71 -6.69 -27.06
N SER A 761 -16.70 -5.81 -27.06
CA SER A 761 -15.93 -5.43 -28.25
C SER A 761 -14.43 -5.44 -27.97
N ARG A 762 -13.63 -5.94 -28.93
CA ARG A 762 -12.15 -5.85 -28.91
C ARG A 762 -11.61 -4.73 -29.80
N THR A 763 -12.47 -3.82 -30.27
CA THR A 763 -12.06 -2.74 -31.20
C THR A 763 -11.17 -1.68 -30.55
N TRP A 764 -11.35 -1.41 -29.27
CA TRP A 764 -10.50 -0.50 -28.52
C TRP A 764 -9.10 -1.12 -28.35
N GLU A 765 -9.04 -2.36 -27.86
CA GLU A 765 -7.82 -3.16 -27.73
C GLU A 765 -7.04 -3.28 -29.06
N GLU A 766 -7.74 -3.64 -30.14
CA GLU A 766 -7.14 -3.77 -31.47
C GLU A 766 -6.48 -2.46 -31.93
N LYS A 767 -7.08 -1.31 -31.63
CA LYS A 767 -6.48 -0.01 -31.94
C LYS A 767 -5.30 0.31 -31.03
N MET A 768 -5.43 0.05 -29.73
CA MET A 768 -4.40 0.29 -28.72
C MET A 768 -3.09 -0.42 -29.07
N PHE A 769 -3.17 -1.70 -29.42
CA PHE A 769 -2.01 -2.56 -29.69
C PHE A 769 -1.69 -2.72 -31.18
N HIS A 770 -2.29 -1.92 -32.06
CA HIS A 770 -2.10 -1.98 -33.52
C HIS A 770 -2.36 -3.38 -34.12
N GLY A 771 -3.36 -4.08 -33.59
CA GLY A 771 -3.75 -5.44 -33.97
C GLY A 771 -3.89 -6.35 -32.74
N LEU A 772 -4.58 -7.48 -32.92
CA LEU A 772 -4.80 -8.45 -31.84
C LEU A 772 -3.74 -9.56 -31.78
N LYS A 773 -2.83 -9.65 -32.75
CA LYS A 773 -1.88 -10.77 -32.84
C LYS A 773 -0.99 -10.89 -31.60
N ASP A 774 -0.42 -9.77 -31.19
CA ASP A 774 0.55 -9.68 -30.08
C ASP A 774 -0.06 -8.92 -28.88
N SER A 775 -1.41 -8.84 -28.82
CA SER A 775 -2.12 -8.15 -27.73
C SER A 775 -2.02 -8.94 -26.42
N PRO A 776 -1.73 -8.29 -25.28
CA PRO A 776 -1.75 -8.96 -23.97
C PRO A 776 -3.14 -9.51 -23.61
N GLY A 777 -4.22 -8.90 -24.13
CA GLY A 777 -5.59 -9.37 -23.90
C GLY A 777 -5.88 -10.78 -24.44
N ASN A 778 -4.99 -11.36 -25.26
CA ASN A 778 -5.13 -12.70 -25.79
C ASN A 778 -5.14 -13.80 -24.72
N THR A 779 -4.44 -13.61 -23.61
CA THR A 779 -4.44 -14.57 -22.49
C THR A 779 -5.85 -14.74 -21.91
N PHE A 780 -6.60 -13.64 -21.80
CA PHE A 780 -7.89 -13.60 -21.10
C PHE A 780 -9.11 -13.70 -22.04
N LEU A 781 -9.01 -13.14 -23.26
CA LEU A 781 -10.17 -12.94 -24.13
C LEU A 781 -10.25 -13.96 -25.27
N ASN A 782 -9.18 -14.70 -25.56
CA ASN A 782 -9.21 -15.67 -26.65
C ASN A 782 -10.08 -16.87 -26.31
N LYS A 783 -11.01 -17.14 -27.20
CA LYS A 783 -11.84 -18.34 -27.15
C LYS A 783 -11.22 -19.44 -28.01
N GLY A 784 -10.82 -20.55 -27.41
CA GLY A 784 -10.29 -21.69 -28.16
C GLY A 784 -9.55 -22.70 -27.30
N GLY A 785 -9.48 -23.95 -27.78
CA GLY A 785 -8.82 -25.03 -27.06
C GLY A 785 -9.45 -25.27 -25.68
N LYS A 786 -8.66 -24.98 -24.64
CA LYS A 786 -9.00 -25.17 -23.22
C LYS A 786 -9.62 -23.92 -22.55
N PHE A 787 -9.60 -22.75 -23.20
CA PHE A 787 -10.00 -21.46 -22.60
C PHE A 787 -11.47 -21.08 -22.83
N ILE A 788 -12.06 -20.35 -21.87
CA ILE A 788 -13.46 -19.91 -21.89
C ILE A 788 -13.65 -18.67 -22.80
N GLY A 789 -12.76 -17.69 -22.69
CA GLY A 789 -12.84 -16.38 -23.37
C GLY A 789 -13.57 -15.34 -22.51
N SER A 790 -14.21 -14.34 -23.11
CA SER A 790 -14.74 -13.17 -22.39
C SER A 790 -16.12 -13.33 -21.73
N LYS A 791 -16.83 -14.44 -21.97
CA LYS A 791 -18.24 -14.63 -21.59
C LYS A 791 -18.39 -15.64 -20.46
N TYR A 792 -19.02 -15.22 -19.38
CA TYR A 792 -19.22 -16.03 -18.18
C TYR A 792 -20.65 -15.87 -17.68
N LYS A 793 -21.22 -16.96 -17.20
CA LYS A 793 -22.44 -16.93 -16.40
C LYS A 793 -22.09 -16.39 -15.02
N LYS A 794 -22.84 -15.38 -14.57
CA LYS A 794 -22.63 -14.64 -13.31
C LYS A 794 -23.95 -14.44 -12.58
N VAL A 795 -23.91 -13.89 -11.37
CA VAL A 795 -25.10 -13.50 -10.60
C VAL A 795 -24.95 -12.09 -10.07
N LEU A 796 -25.90 -11.21 -10.38
CA LEU A 796 -25.79 -9.77 -10.12
C LEU A 796 -26.98 -9.25 -9.32
N TYR A 797 -26.75 -8.18 -8.55
CA TYR A 797 -27.82 -7.40 -7.96
C TYR A 797 -28.50 -6.50 -9.01
N ARG A 798 -29.83 -6.53 -9.09
CA ARG A 798 -30.64 -5.68 -9.98
C ARG A 798 -31.82 -5.07 -9.23
N GLU A 799 -32.11 -3.80 -9.52
CA GLU A 799 -33.23 -3.07 -8.91
C GLU A 799 -34.55 -3.37 -9.65
N TYR A 800 -35.65 -3.42 -8.91
CA TYR A 800 -37.01 -3.61 -9.39
C TYR A 800 -37.90 -2.46 -8.93
N THR A 801 -39.04 -2.27 -9.59
CA THR A 801 -39.95 -1.16 -9.28
C THR A 801 -40.71 -1.35 -7.97
N ASP A 802 -40.95 -2.59 -7.55
CA ASP A 802 -41.80 -2.96 -6.42
C ASP A 802 -41.53 -4.39 -5.92
N ASP A 803 -42.30 -4.84 -4.92
CA ASP A 803 -42.18 -6.15 -4.27
C ASP A 803 -42.74 -7.33 -5.09
N THR A 804 -43.30 -7.08 -6.27
CA THR A 804 -43.71 -8.17 -7.18
C THR A 804 -42.51 -8.78 -7.90
N PHE A 805 -41.42 -8.01 -8.07
CA PHE A 805 -40.23 -8.39 -8.81
C PHE A 805 -40.51 -8.82 -10.26
N THR A 806 -41.50 -8.21 -10.90
CA THR A 806 -41.90 -8.50 -12.28
C THR A 806 -41.26 -7.56 -13.29
N LYS A 807 -41.09 -6.27 -12.93
CA LYS A 807 -40.51 -5.25 -13.79
C LYS A 807 -39.15 -4.78 -13.24
N PRO A 808 -38.02 -5.10 -13.92
CA PRO A 808 -36.73 -4.52 -13.55
C PRO A 808 -36.77 -3.01 -13.79
N LYS A 809 -36.01 -2.26 -12.99
CA LYS A 809 -35.87 -0.82 -13.15
C LYS A 809 -34.76 -0.55 -14.16
N ASP A 810 -35.11 0.14 -15.24
CA ASP A 810 -34.17 0.47 -16.30
C ASP A 810 -33.08 1.41 -15.77
N ARG A 811 -31.82 1.12 -16.15
CA ARG A 811 -30.71 2.04 -15.92
C ARG A 811 -30.73 3.14 -16.98
N SER A 812 -30.71 4.38 -16.54
CA SER A 812 -30.53 5.54 -17.40
C SER A 812 -29.07 5.63 -17.90
N ALA A 813 -28.82 6.47 -18.90
CA ALA A 813 -27.50 6.59 -19.54
C ALA A 813 -26.38 7.03 -18.57
N ASP A 814 -26.72 7.83 -17.56
CA ASP A 814 -25.83 8.24 -16.46
C ASP A 814 -25.44 7.07 -15.53
N LEU A 815 -26.23 5.99 -15.51
CA LEU A 815 -25.98 4.79 -14.71
C LEU A 815 -25.41 3.62 -15.52
N GLU A 816 -25.13 3.82 -16.81
CA GLU A 816 -24.51 2.81 -17.68
C GLU A 816 -23.15 2.34 -17.12
N HIS A 817 -22.40 3.27 -16.53
CA HIS A 817 -21.10 3.01 -15.93
C HIS A 817 -21.11 1.99 -14.78
N LEU A 818 -22.26 1.65 -14.20
CA LEU A 818 -22.30 0.70 -13.09
C LEU A 818 -21.87 -0.71 -13.51
N GLY A 819 -21.99 -1.07 -14.80
CA GLY A 819 -21.54 -2.38 -15.29
C GLY A 819 -22.07 -3.53 -14.44
N ILE A 820 -21.14 -4.30 -13.85
CA ILE A 820 -21.45 -5.45 -13.00
C ILE A 820 -22.12 -5.05 -11.67
N LEU A 821 -21.80 -3.87 -11.14
CA LEU A 821 -22.27 -3.41 -9.82
C LEU A 821 -23.79 -3.46 -9.72
N GLY A 822 -24.27 -3.71 -8.51
CA GLY A 822 -25.67 -3.50 -8.15
C GLY A 822 -26.07 -2.01 -8.23
N PRO A 823 -27.37 -1.71 -8.09
CA PRO A 823 -27.83 -0.31 -8.04
C PRO A 823 -27.18 0.48 -6.90
N ILE A 824 -26.98 1.78 -7.11
CA ILE A 824 -26.55 2.67 -6.03
C ILE A 824 -27.65 2.77 -4.98
N ILE A 825 -27.33 2.43 -3.73
CA ILE A 825 -28.24 2.60 -2.60
C ILE A 825 -27.85 3.89 -1.88
N HIS A 826 -28.77 4.86 -1.79
CA HIS A 826 -28.54 6.12 -1.06
C HIS A 826 -29.25 6.13 0.28
N GLY A 827 -28.49 6.33 1.35
CA GLY A 827 -29.00 6.51 2.70
C GLY A 827 -28.57 7.85 3.30
N ASN A 828 -29.43 8.51 4.07
CA ASN A 828 -29.02 9.69 4.85
C ASN A 828 -28.88 9.35 6.33
N VAL A 829 -27.98 10.06 7.01
CA VAL A 829 -27.87 10.01 8.47
C VAL A 829 -29.22 10.32 9.12
N GLY A 830 -29.66 9.42 10.01
CA GLY A 830 -30.95 9.45 10.70
C GLY A 830 -32.08 8.67 10.01
N GLU A 831 -31.82 8.03 8.87
CA GLU A 831 -32.79 7.20 8.14
C GLU A 831 -32.59 5.69 8.41
N LYS A 832 -33.64 4.91 8.12
CA LYS A 832 -33.55 3.46 7.92
C LYS A 832 -33.62 3.13 6.43
N VAL A 833 -32.74 2.26 5.96
CA VAL A 833 -32.81 1.70 4.60
C VAL A 833 -33.34 0.27 4.70
N LYS A 834 -34.45 0.00 4.04
CA LYS A 834 -35.04 -1.34 3.94
C LYS A 834 -34.81 -1.89 2.55
N VAL A 835 -34.02 -2.95 2.47
CA VAL A 835 -33.78 -3.68 1.23
C VAL A 835 -34.69 -4.90 1.23
N VAL A 836 -35.72 -4.87 0.39
CA VAL A 836 -36.55 -6.04 0.10
C VAL A 836 -35.81 -6.83 -0.97
N PHE A 837 -35.17 -7.91 -0.55
CA PHE A 837 -34.29 -8.72 -1.37
C PHE A 837 -34.97 -10.01 -1.80
N LYS A 838 -35.04 -10.28 -3.11
CA LYS A 838 -35.51 -11.55 -3.66
C LYS A 838 -34.36 -12.32 -4.29
N ASN A 839 -34.21 -13.58 -3.92
CA ASN A 839 -33.22 -14.44 -4.55
C ASN A 839 -33.85 -15.15 -5.77
N LEU A 840 -33.54 -14.67 -6.98
CA LEU A 840 -33.98 -15.31 -8.24
C LEU A 840 -32.95 -16.31 -8.79
N ALA A 841 -31.80 -16.45 -8.14
CA ALA A 841 -30.76 -17.40 -8.50
C ALA A 841 -31.01 -18.81 -7.92
N LYS A 842 -30.16 -19.77 -8.30
CA LYS A 842 -30.34 -21.19 -7.92
C LYS A 842 -29.73 -21.57 -6.57
N ARG A 843 -28.99 -20.66 -5.93
CA ARG A 843 -28.21 -20.89 -4.69
C ARG A 843 -28.61 -19.86 -3.63
N PRO A 844 -28.48 -20.17 -2.32
CA PRO A 844 -28.74 -19.19 -1.27
C PRO A 844 -27.73 -18.05 -1.32
N TYR A 845 -28.22 -16.81 -1.26
CA TYR A 845 -27.42 -15.59 -1.20
C TYR A 845 -27.97 -14.65 -0.13
N SER A 846 -27.22 -13.64 0.26
CA SER A 846 -27.68 -12.58 1.16
C SER A 846 -27.36 -11.19 0.59
N ILE A 847 -27.61 -10.15 1.37
CA ILE A 847 -27.16 -8.79 1.10
C ILE A 847 -26.87 -8.07 2.43
N HIS A 848 -25.63 -7.62 2.60
CA HIS A 848 -25.17 -6.84 3.73
C HIS A 848 -24.25 -5.73 3.25
N ALA A 849 -24.08 -4.66 4.04
CA ALA A 849 -23.29 -3.50 3.62
C ALA A 849 -22.26 -3.12 4.68
N HIS A 850 -21.11 -2.64 4.21
CA HIS A 850 -20.17 -1.92 5.05
C HIS A 850 -20.83 -0.69 5.67
N GLY A 851 -20.39 -0.37 6.88
CA GLY A 851 -20.68 0.89 7.52
C GLY A 851 -22.09 1.05 8.09
N VAL A 852 -22.99 0.10 7.90
CA VAL A 852 -24.36 0.14 8.42
C VAL A 852 -24.47 -0.52 9.78
N LYS A 853 -25.52 -0.14 10.51
CA LYS A 853 -25.91 -0.80 11.74
C LYS A 853 -27.09 -1.74 11.51
N THR A 854 -27.06 -2.91 12.12
CA THR A 854 -28.15 -3.91 12.10
C THR A 854 -28.66 -4.18 13.52
N GLU A 855 -29.81 -4.86 13.63
CA GLU A 855 -30.37 -5.25 14.95
C GLU A 855 -29.60 -6.40 15.59
N SER A 856 -29.10 -7.30 14.76
CA SER A 856 -28.31 -8.47 15.13
C SER A 856 -27.04 -8.51 14.27
N PRO A 857 -25.91 -9.00 14.81
CA PRO A 857 -24.70 -9.26 14.03
C PRO A 857 -24.92 -10.28 12.90
N GLN A 858 -25.82 -11.25 13.09
CA GLN A 858 -26.05 -12.31 12.11
C GLN A 858 -26.87 -11.85 10.92
N VAL A 859 -26.40 -12.17 9.71
CA VAL A 859 -27.09 -11.91 8.44
C VAL A 859 -27.81 -13.17 8.00
N THR A 860 -29.15 -13.11 7.92
CA THR A 860 -29.96 -14.26 7.50
C THR A 860 -29.77 -14.56 6.01
N PRO A 861 -29.52 -15.82 5.60
CA PRO A 861 -29.51 -16.22 4.19
C PRO A 861 -30.90 -16.17 3.56
N THR A 862 -30.97 -15.77 2.28
CA THR A 862 -32.21 -15.83 1.48
C THR A 862 -32.14 -17.02 0.53
N GLN A 863 -33.01 -18.01 0.74
CA GLN A 863 -33.07 -19.21 -0.09
C GLN A 863 -33.60 -18.91 -1.51
N PRO A 864 -33.25 -19.73 -2.51
CA PRO A 864 -33.77 -19.59 -3.88
C PRO A 864 -35.30 -19.44 -3.93
N GLY A 865 -35.77 -18.45 -4.69
CA GLY A 865 -37.19 -18.13 -4.85
C GLY A 865 -37.83 -17.36 -3.69
N GLN A 866 -37.14 -17.23 -2.55
CA GLN A 866 -37.66 -16.52 -1.38
C GLN A 866 -37.35 -15.02 -1.40
N THR A 867 -38.11 -14.26 -0.62
CA THR A 867 -37.92 -12.83 -0.39
C THR A 867 -37.66 -12.59 1.09
N GLN A 868 -36.60 -11.85 1.41
CA GLN A 868 -36.21 -11.44 2.76
C GLN A 868 -36.11 -9.92 2.80
N THR A 869 -36.44 -9.31 3.94
CA THR A 869 -36.21 -7.87 4.15
C THR A 869 -35.03 -7.66 5.10
N TYR A 870 -34.05 -6.89 4.66
CA TYR A 870 -32.92 -6.43 5.46
C TYR A 870 -33.15 -4.98 5.87
N THR A 871 -32.95 -4.66 7.15
CA THR A 871 -33.09 -3.30 7.67
C THR A 871 -31.74 -2.78 8.14
N TRP A 872 -31.26 -1.75 7.47
CA TRP A 872 -30.03 -1.04 7.80
C TRP A 872 -30.37 0.28 8.48
N TYR A 873 -29.77 0.49 9.64
CA TYR A 873 -29.87 1.70 10.43
C TYR A 873 -28.69 2.59 10.08
N ILE A 874 -28.95 3.88 9.83
CA ILE A 874 -27.91 4.87 9.52
C ILE A 874 -27.83 5.90 10.63
N PRO A 875 -27.29 5.53 11.81
CA PRO A 875 -27.06 6.49 12.88
C PRO A 875 -26.00 7.52 12.49
N LYS A 876 -25.80 8.55 13.33
CA LYS A 876 -24.68 9.49 13.15
C LYS A 876 -23.32 8.79 13.07
N SER A 877 -23.15 7.66 13.74
CA SER A 877 -21.96 6.79 13.71
C SER A 877 -21.79 6.00 12.40
N ALA A 878 -22.80 5.91 11.53
CA ALA A 878 -22.68 5.24 10.22
C ALA A 878 -22.32 6.20 9.09
N GLY A 879 -22.63 7.49 9.23
CA GLY A 879 -22.31 8.50 8.21
C GLY A 879 -20.89 9.06 8.27
N PRO A 880 -20.54 9.96 7.32
CA PRO A 880 -19.24 10.61 7.29
C PRO A 880 -19.05 11.59 8.46
N THR A 881 -17.80 11.86 8.85
CA THR A 881 -17.45 12.88 9.85
C THR A 881 -17.44 14.29 9.25
N SER A 882 -17.10 15.31 10.07
CA SER A 882 -16.80 16.67 9.56
C SER A 882 -15.55 16.73 8.69
N GLU A 883 -14.62 15.79 8.89
CA GLU A 883 -13.35 15.70 8.17
C GLU A 883 -13.46 14.88 6.87
N GLN A 884 -14.67 14.48 6.47
CA GLN A 884 -14.95 13.74 5.24
C GLN A 884 -15.80 14.58 4.29
N GLU A 885 -15.96 14.08 3.07
CA GLU A 885 -16.94 14.64 2.14
C GLU A 885 -18.38 14.44 2.65
N GLU A 886 -19.31 15.24 2.10
CA GLU A 886 -20.73 15.22 2.50
C GLU A 886 -21.36 13.82 2.38
N CYS A 887 -20.83 12.99 1.47
CA CYS A 887 -21.23 11.62 1.24
C CYS A 887 -20.00 10.72 1.31
N SER A 888 -20.14 9.55 1.94
CA SER A 888 -19.14 8.48 1.97
C SER A 888 -19.69 7.22 1.31
N VAL A 889 -18.82 6.45 0.65
CA VAL A 889 -19.16 5.17 0.05
C VAL A 889 -18.73 3.99 0.94
N GLY A 890 -19.46 2.89 0.86
CA GLY A 890 -19.05 1.53 1.25
C GLY A 890 -19.63 0.51 0.29
N ALA A 891 -19.15 -0.73 0.32
CA ALA A 891 -19.69 -1.82 -0.52
C ALA A 891 -20.79 -2.61 0.20
N TYR A 892 -21.80 -3.05 -0.55
CA TYR A 892 -22.71 -4.10 -0.15
C TYR A 892 -22.52 -5.36 -1.01
N TYR A 893 -22.64 -6.53 -0.40
CA TYR A 893 -22.30 -7.83 -0.98
C TYR A 893 -23.01 -8.97 -0.22
N SER A 894 -22.89 -10.20 -0.73
CA SER A 894 -23.42 -11.39 -0.07
C SER A 894 -22.44 -11.92 0.96
N THR A 895 -22.96 -12.42 2.08
CA THR A 895 -22.19 -12.88 3.25
C THR A 895 -22.29 -14.39 3.48
N ILE A 896 -22.79 -15.15 2.49
CA ILE A 896 -22.95 -16.60 2.62
C ILE A 896 -21.61 -17.30 2.39
N ASP A 897 -21.02 -17.04 1.23
CA ASP A 897 -19.64 -17.35 0.92
C ASP A 897 -19.04 -16.07 0.34
N VAL A 898 -18.41 -15.26 1.19
CA VAL A 898 -17.97 -13.90 0.82
C VAL A 898 -17.09 -13.94 -0.43
N ASN A 899 -16.24 -14.95 -0.56
CA ASN A 899 -15.34 -15.08 -1.69
C ASN A 899 -16.07 -15.51 -2.95
N LYS A 900 -16.76 -16.67 -2.91
CA LYS A 900 -17.40 -17.20 -4.11
C LYS A 900 -18.53 -16.31 -4.59
N ASP A 901 -19.32 -15.73 -3.69
CA ASP A 901 -20.43 -14.87 -4.05
C ASP A 901 -19.96 -13.54 -4.66
N LEU A 902 -18.85 -12.97 -4.14
CA LEU A 902 -18.23 -11.76 -4.67
C LEU A 902 -17.69 -11.99 -6.09
N TYR A 903 -16.84 -13.01 -6.29
CA TYR A 903 -16.29 -13.34 -7.61
C TYR A 903 -17.37 -13.74 -8.63
N SER A 904 -18.47 -14.36 -8.15
CA SER A 904 -19.65 -14.64 -8.99
C SER A 904 -20.40 -13.39 -9.44
N GLY A 905 -20.21 -12.23 -8.78
CA GLY A 905 -20.68 -10.91 -9.21
C GLY A 905 -21.56 -10.12 -8.23
N LEU A 906 -21.73 -10.56 -6.98
CA LEU A 906 -22.62 -9.89 -6.01
C LEU A 906 -21.92 -8.77 -5.23
N ILE A 907 -21.89 -7.59 -5.83
CA ILE A 907 -21.36 -6.37 -5.20
C ILE A 907 -22.11 -5.12 -5.69
N GLY A 908 -22.25 -4.10 -4.84
CA GLY A 908 -22.72 -2.78 -5.24
C GLY A 908 -22.38 -1.68 -4.24
N PRO A 909 -22.55 -0.40 -4.61
CA PRO A 909 -22.17 0.72 -3.75
C PRO A 909 -23.33 1.20 -2.86
N LEU A 910 -23.04 1.39 -1.57
CA LEU A 910 -23.87 2.10 -0.62
C LEU A 910 -23.28 3.49 -0.38
N ILE A 911 -24.06 4.53 -0.64
CA ILE A 911 -23.68 5.92 -0.39
C ILE A 911 -24.43 6.43 0.84
N ILE A 912 -23.69 6.86 1.85
CA ILE A 912 -24.24 7.47 3.07
C ILE A 912 -23.92 8.96 3.08
N CYS A 913 -24.95 9.81 3.06
CA CYS A 913 -24.80 11.26 3.06
C CYS A 913 -25.27 11.91 4.35
N GLN A 914 -24.67 13.06 4.69
CA GLN A 914 -25.25 13.99 5.66
C GLN A 914 -26.54 14.59 5.11
N LYS A 915 -27.53 14.79 5.98
CA LYS A 915 -28.83 15.35 5.59
C LYS A 915 -28.67 16.82 5.20
N SER A 916 -28.95 17.16 3.94
CA SER A 916 -28.89 18.53 3.42
C SER A 916 -30.26 19.02 2.94
N LEU A 917 -30.84 19.98 3.67
CA LEU A 917 -32.11 20.61 3.30
C LEU A 917 -32.04 21.26 1.90
N LEU A 918 -30.90 21.86 1.54
CA LEU A 918 -30.70 22.52 0.24
C LEU A 918 -30.71 21.53 -0.94
N ARG A 919 -30.17 20.32 -0.76
CA ARG A 919 -30.24 19.25 -1.78
C ARG A 919 -31.67 18.70 -1.87
N THR A 920 -32.37 18.54 -0.75
CA THR A 920 -33.77 18.09 -0.71
C THR A 920 -34.75 19.06 -1.37
N PHE A 921 -34.50 20.37 -1.31
CA PHE A 921 -35.30 21.41 -1.97
C PHE A 921 -34.85 21.75 -3.40
N GLY A 922 -33.85 21.04 -3.96
CA GLY A 922 -33.33 21.29 -5.31
C GLY A 922 -32.61 22.64 -5.48
N LEU A 923 -32.19 23.29 -4.38
CA LEU A 923 -31.56 24.62 -4.37
C LEU A 923 -30.02 24.56 -4.53
N LYS A 924 -29.43 23.35 -4.57
CA LYS A 924 -27.99 23.11 -4.78
C LYS A 924 -27.80 22.46 -6.15
N LYS A 925 -26.82 22.93 -6.96
CA LYS A 925 -26.47 22.34 -8.26
C LYS A 925 -26.25 20.82 -8.09
N GLU A 926 -26.80 20.01 -9.00
CA GLU A 926 -26.60 18.57 -9.02
C GLU A 926 -25.10 18.24 -9.09
N ILE A 927 -24.72 17.21 -8.33
CA ILE A 927 -23.37 16.64 -8.29
C ILE A 927 -23.46 15.39 -9.15
N GLU A 928 -22.57 15.27 -10.13
CA GLU A 928 -22.44 14.04 -10.92
C GLU A 928 -21.76 12.98 -10.06
N GLU A 929 -22.28 11.75 -10.09
CA GLU A 929 -21.88 10.66 -9.21
C GLU A 929 -21.48 9.44 -10.04
N PHE A 930 -20.22 9.01 -9.93
CA PHE A 930 -19.71 7.79 -10.56
C PHE A 930 -19.18 6.82 -9.51
N ALA A 931 -19.57 5.55 -9.59
CA ALA A 931 -19.02 4.49 -8.75
C ALA A 931 -18.11 3.58 -9.57
N LEU A 932 -16.89 3.37 -9.09
CA LEU A 932 -15.86 2.58 -9.75
C LEU A 932 -15.31 1.54 -8.77
N LEU A 933 -15.53 0.28 -9.11
CA LEU A 933 -14.92 -0.88 -8.48
C LEU A 933 -13.72 -1.32 -9.33
N PHE A 934 -12.55 -1.30 -8.72
CA PHE A 934 -11.35 -1.94 -9.22
C PHE A 934 -11.25 -3.30 -8.55
N MET A 935 -11.23 -4.36 -9.36
CA MET A 935 -11.17 -5.74 -8.89
C MET A 935 -10.76 -6.67 -10.05
N VAL A 936 -9.88 -7.61 -9.75
CA VAL A 936 -9.59 -8.79 -10.55
C VAL A 936 -10.67 -9.83 -10.27
N PHE A 937 -11.52 -10.10 -11.25
CA PHE A 937 -12.56 -11.11 -11.10
C PHE A 937 -11.98 -12.50 -11.39
N ASP A 938 -11.60 -13.22 -10.33
CA ASP A 938 -11.16 -14.61 -10.42
C ASP A 938 -12.37 -15.55 -10.63
N GLU A 939 -12.66 -15.86 -11.90
CA GLU A 939 -13.73 -16.79 -12.26
C GLU A 939 -13.43 -18.25 -11.84
N ASN A 940 -12.19 -18.58 -11.48
CA ASN A 940 -11.85 -19.89 -10.92
C ASN A 940 -12.51 -20.10 -9.54
N LYS A 941 -12.84 -19.01 -8.84
CA LYS A 941 -13.55 -19.04 -7.54
C LYS A 941 -15.06 -18.87 -7.70
N SER A 942 -15.57 -18.67 -8.90
CA SER A 942 -17.00 -18.48 -9.18
C SER A 942 -17.80 -19.76 -8.94
N TRP A 943 -19.04 -19.63 -8.45
CA TRP A 943 -19.98 -20.75 -8.35
C TRP A 943 -20.35 -21.35 -9.72
N TYR A 944 -20.08 -20.60 -10.80
CA TYR A 944 -20.48 -20.92 -12.16
C TYR A 944 -19.32 -21.43 -13.03
N LEU A 945 -18.12 -21.64 -12.48
CA LEU A 945 -16.97 -22.14 -13.24
C LEU A 945 -17.31 -23.41 -14.03
N GLU A 946 -17.86 -24.43 -13.37
CA GLU A 946 -18.26 -25.68 -14.05
C GLU A 946 -19.32 -25.46 -15.15
N ASP A 947 -20.29 -24.59 -14.91
CA ASP A 947 -21.33 -24.24 -15.90
C ASP A 947 -20.67 -23.58 -17.13
N ASN A 948 -19.68 -22.72 -16.89
CA ASN A 948 -18.94 -22.00 -17.93
C ASN A 948 -18.03 -22.93 -18.73
N ILE A 949 -17.28 -23.84 -18.07
CA ILE A 949 -16.47 -24.86 -18.74
C ILE A 949 -17.37 -25.71 -19.65
N LYS A 950 -18.50 -26.22 -19.14
CA LYS A 950 -19.45 -27.04 -19.93
C LYS A 950 -20.04 -26.29 -21.12
N THR A 951 -20.23 -24.98 -20.98
CA THR A 951 -20.86 -24.14 -22.01
C THR A 951 -19.87 -23.71 -23.10
N TYR A 952 -18.65 -23.35 -22.71
CA TYR A 952 -17.71 -22.66 -23.60
C TYR A 952 -16.51 -23.50 -24.05
N VAL A 953 -16.09 -24.52 -23.27
CA VAL A 953 -14.93 -25.37 -23.57
C VAL A 953 -15.38 -26.70 -24.18
N LYS A 954 -14.85 -27.03 -25.35
CA LYS A 954 -15.15 -28.31 -26.04
C LYS A 954 -14.15 -29.37 -25.61
N ASN A 955 -14.65 -30.47 -25.03
CA ASN A 955 -13.83 -31.61 -24.55
C ASN A 955 -12.73 -31.17 -23.55
N PRO A 956 -13.11 -30.69 -22.34
CA PRO A 956 -12.15 -30.22 -21.36
C PRO A 956 -11.17 -31.34 -20.95
N PRO A 957 -9.86 -31.04 -20.82
CA PRO A 957 -8.88 -31.94 -20.20
C PRO A 957 -9.29 -32.33 -18.78
N LYS A 958 -8.81 -33.48 -18.29
CA LYS A 958 -9.16 -33.98 -16.95
C LYS A 958 -8.68 -33.08 -15.81
N ASN A 959 -7.52 -32.43 -15.97
CA ASN A 959 -6.90 -31.59 -14.94
C ASN A 959 -6.92 -30.11 -15.39
N LEU A 960 -7.99 -29.70 -16.07
CA LEU A 960 -8.08 -28.35 -16.61
C LEU A 960 -8.03 -27.27 -15.50
N GLU A 961 -8.64 -27.55 -14.35
CA GLU A 961 -8.70 -26.59 -13.22
C GLU A 961 -7.36 -26.46 -12.47
N GLU A 962 -6.39 -27.35 -12.74
CA GLU A 962 -5.02 -27.31 -12.18
C GLU A 962 -4.02 -26.66 -13.16
N ASP A 963 -4.46 -26.34 -14.39
CA ASP A 963 -3.61 -25.79 -15.43
C ASP A 963 -3.45 -24.27 -15.27
N GLU A 964 -2.21 -23.80 -15.07
CA GLU A 964 -1.92 -22.40 -14.75
C GLU A 964 -2.35 -21.43 -15.85
N GLU A 965 -2.16 -21.77 -17.12
CA GLU A 965 -2.63 -20.92 -18.22
C GLU A 965 -4.17 -20.80 -18.21
N PHE A 966 -4.88 -21.87 -17.86
CA PHE A 966 -6.34 -21.83 -17.71
C PHE A 966 -6.75 -20.97 -16.52
N ILE A 967 -6.09 -21.13 -15.37
CA ILE A 967 -6.33 -20.30 -14.18
C ILE A 967 -6.14 -18.82 -14.52
N GLU A 968 -5.04 -18.48 -15.18
CA GLU A 968 -4.71 -17.11 -15.56
C GLU A 968 -5.71 -16.55 -16.57
N SER A 969 -6.14 -17.35 -17.55
CA SER A 969 -7.15 -16.92 -18.54
C SER A 969 -8.51 -16.51 -17.93
N ASN A 970 -8.77 -16.94 -16.68
CA ASN A 970 -10.01 -16.70 -15.96
C ASN A 970 -9.90 -15.57 -14.92
N LYS A 971 -8.75 -14.89 -14.80
CA LYS A 971 -8.56 -13.70 -13.97
C LYS A 971 -8.85 -12.44 -14.78
N MET A 972 -10.04 -11.87 -14.59
CA MET A 972 -10.50 -10.74 -15.40
C MET A 972 -10.22 -9.39 -14.70
N HIS A 973 -9.15 -8.72 -15.09
CA HIS A 973 -8.64 -7.46 -14.53
C HIS A 973 -9.48 -6.25 -14.97
N GLY A 974 -10.62 -5.98 -14.33
CA GLY A 974 -11.62 -5.05 -14.86
C GLY A 974 -11.99 -3.89 -13.94
N ILE A 975 -12.49 -2.82 -14.56
CA ILE A 975 -13.19 -1.72 -13.86
C ILE A 975 -14.70 -1.96 -14.03
N ASN A 976 -15.43 -2.11 -12.92
CA ASN A 976 -16.85 -2.47 -12.92
C ASN A 976 -17.16 -3.74 -13.74
N GLY A 977 -16.21 -4.68 -13.79
CA GLY A 977 -16.33 -5.95 -14.52
C GLY A 977 -16.17 -5.83 -16.04
N LEU A 978 -15.55 -4.77 -16.54
CA LEU A 978 -15.26 -4.58 -17.96
C LEU A 978 -13.78 -4.28 -18.17
N VAL A 979 -13.23 -4.74 -19.30
CA VAL A 979 -11.80 -4.60 -19.66
C VAL A 979 -11.61 -3.86 -20.98
N PHE A 980 -10.41 -3.33 -21.22
CA PHE A 980 -9.95 -2.71 -22.47
C PHE A 980 -10.93 -1.66 -23.05
N GLY A 981 -11.30 -0.66 -22.24
CA GLY A 981 -12.13 0.46 -22.71
C GLY A 981 -13.61 0.15 -22.92
N ASN A 982 -14.09 -1.04 -22.55
CA ASN A 982 -15.51 -1.42 -22.67
C ASN A 982 -16.41 -0.76 -21.60
N LEU A 983 -15.84 -0.13 -20.56
CA LEU A 983 -16.63 0.60 -19.56
C LEU A 983 -17.06 1.97 -20.11
N HIS A 984 -18.35 2.11 -20.41
CA HIS A 984 -18.94 3.35 -20.95
C HIS A 984 -19.76 4.12 -19.91
N GLY A 985 -20.37 5.25 -20.30
CA GLY A 985 -21.25 6.04 -19.44
C GLY A 985 -20.56 7.11 -18.56
N LEU A 986 -19.22 7.20 -18.57
CA LEU A 986 -18.45 8.19 -17.81
C LEU A 986 -18.38 9.55 -18.53
N ASN A 987 -19.54 10.23 -18.65
CA ASN A 987 -19.67 11.49 -19.36
C ASN A 987 -19.98 12.65 -18.39
N MET A 988 -19.25 13.75 -18.51
CA MET A 988 -19.45 14.96 -17.71
C MET A 988 -19.16 16.22 -18.53
N ASN A 989 -19.43 17.42 -18.00
CA ASN A 989 -19.11 18.68 -18.67
C ASN A 989 -18.07 19.49 -17.90
N VAL A 990 -17.36 20.35 -18.63
CA VAL A 990 -16.44 21.34 -18.04
C VAL A 990 -17.14 22.14 -16.94
N GLY A 991 -16.51 22.18 -15.77
CA GLY A 991 -16.97 22.91 -14.59
C GLY A 991 -18.03 22.18 -13.74
N ASP A 992 -18.37 20.93 -14.06
CA ASP A 992 -19.20 20.11 -13.18
C ASP A 992 -18.48 19.78 -11.85
N LYS A 993 -19.28 19.41 -10.85
CA LYS A 993 -18.76 18.89 -9.59
C LYS A 993 -19.02 17.39 -9.62
N VAL A 994 -17.96 16.62 -9.60
CA VAL A 994 -18.03 15.17 -9.80
C VAL A 994 -17.53 14.48 -8.55
N TYR A 995 -18.33 13.57 -8.01
CA TYR A 995 -17.91 12.62 -6.99
C TYR A 995 -17.62 11.28 -7.65
N TRP A 996 -16.38 10.85 -7.49
CA TRP A 996 -15.96 9.49 -7.83
C TRP A 996 -15.93 8.70 -6.53
N TYR A 997 -16.75 7.65 -6.47
CA TYR A 997 -16.77 6.68 -5.40
C TYR A 997 -15.89 5.52 -5.82
N LEU A 998 -14.68 5.46 -5.27
CA LEU A 998 -13.69 4.43 -5.56
C LEU A 998 -13.83 3.29 -4.56
N LEU A 999 -13.87 2.05 -5.06
CA LEU A 999 -13.95 0.82 -4.28
C LEU A 999 -12.85 -0.13 -4.73
N GLY A 1000 -12.08 -0.67 -3.78
CA GLY A 1000 -11.19 -1.82 -3.97
C GLY A 1000 -11.71 -3.03 -3.20
N MET A 1001 -11.76 -4.19 -3.82
CA MET A 1001 -12.20 -5.48 -3.24
C MET A 1001 -11.49 -6.63 -3.96
N GLY A 1002 -11.33 -7.76 -3.29
CA GLY A 1002 -10.72 -8.97 -3.87
C GLY A 1002 -9.70 -9.62 -2.93
N ASN A 1003 -8.58 -10.10 -3.44
CA ASN A 1003 -7.53 -10.81 -2.68
C ASN A 1003 -6.18 -10.04 -2.68
N GLU A 1004 -5.08 -10.75 -2.46
CA GLU A 1004 -3.74 -10.15 -2.28
C GLU A 1004 -3.20 -9.45 -3.53
N ILE A 1005 -3.63 -9.86 -4.74
CA ILE A 1005 -3.24 -9.17 -5.99
C ILE A 1005 -4.09 -7.90 -6.24
N ASP A 1006 -5.21 -7.72 -5.52
CA ASP A 1006 -6.12 -6.59 -5.69
C ASP A 1006 -5.64 -5.30 -4.99
N LEU A 1007 -4.37 -4.94 -5.22
CA LEU A 1007 -3.85 -3.59 -5.00
C LEU A 1007 -3.98 -2.79 -6.29
N HIS A 1008 -4.69 -1.68 -6.24
CA HIS A 1008 -4.95 -0.87 -7.43
C HIS A 1008 -4.62 0.59 -7.16
N THR A 1009 -4.05 1.26 -8.16
CA THR A 1009 -3.71 2.68 -8.08
C THR A 1009 -4.42 3.42 -9.18
N ALA A 1010 -5.60 3.95 -8.86
CA ALA A 1010 -6.52 4.54 -9.83
C ALA A 1010 -6.01 5.91 -10.28
N HIS A 1011 -5.56 6.00 -11.53
CA HIS A 1011 -5.01 7.22 -12.14
C HIS A 1011 -5.99 7.87 -13.12
N PHE A 1012 -6.14 9.20 -13.02
CA PHE A 1012 -6.97 10.01 -13.92
C PHE A 1012 -6.11 10.92 -14.78
N HIS A 1013 -6.07 10.69 -16.09
CA HIS A 1013 -5.35 11.56 -17.01
C HIS A 1013 -6.01 12.95 -17.08
N GLY A 1014 -5.20 14.01 -17.17
CA GLY A 1014 -5.62 15.38 -17.44
C GLY A 1014 -6.29 16.12 -16.29
N HIS A 1015 -6.64 15.43 -15.20
CA HIS A 1015 -7.34 16.02 -14.06
C HIS A 1015 -6.94 15.40 -12.72
N SER A 1016 -6.41 16.22 -11.82
CA SER A 1016 -6.31 15.90 -10.39
C SER A 1016 -7.67 16.01 -9.69
N PHE A 1017 -7.80 15.29 -8.58
CA PHE A 1017 -8.93 15.32 -7.66
C PHE A 1017 -8.51 15.78 -6.26
N GLU A 1018 -9.50 16.19 -5.48
CA GLU A 1018 -9.37 16.45 -4.05
C GLU A 1018 -9.95 15.27 -3.27
N TYR A 1019 -9.34 14.93 -2.15
CA TYR A 1019 -9.91 14.00 -1.17
C TYR A 1019 -9.64 14.51 0.23
N LYS A 1020 -10.44 14.02 1.18
CA LYS A 1020 -10.32 14.43 2.58
C LYS A 1020 -9.88 13.30 3.47
N THR A 1021 -8.82 13.54 4.24
CA THR A 1021 -8.33 12.65 5.31
C THR A 1021 -7.49 13.49 6.27
N SER A 1022 -8.06 13.90 7.42
CA SER A 1022 -7.42 14.85 8.35
C SER A 1022 -7.00 16.19 7.71
N GLY A 1023 -7.80 16.67 6.77
CA GLY A 1023 -7.49 17.84 5.94
C GLY A 1023 -7.95 17.62 4.50
N VAL A 1024 -7.75 18.62 3.64
CA VAL A 1024 -7.97 18.55 2.20
C VAL A 1024 -6.64 18.31 1.49
N HIS A 1025 -6.58 17.26 0.68
CA HIS A 1025 -5.39 16.83 -0.05
C HIS A 1025 -5.66 16.74 -1.56
N ARG A 1026 -4.61 16.93 -2.37
CA ARG A 1026 -4.65 16.84 -3.84
C ARG A 1026 -3.87 15.62 -4.33
N ASP A 1027 -4.46 14.84 -5.23
CA ASP A 1027 -3.79 13.79 -6.00
C ASP A 1027 -4.43 13.60 -7.38
N ASP A 1028 -3.77 12.82 -8.23
CA ASP A 1028 -4.31 12.25 -9.46
C ASP A 1028 -4.21 10.71 -9.51
N VAL A 1029 -3.65 10.09 -8.46
CA VAL A 1029 -3.60 8.64 -8.23
C VAL A 1029 -4.15 8.34 -6.82
N PHE A 1030 -5.00 7.32 -6.69
CA PHE A 1030 -5.49 6.87 -5.38
C PHE A 1030 -5.25 5.38 -5.16
N ASP A 1031 -4.62 5.03 -4.05
CA ASP A 1031 -4.34 3.64 -3.66
C ASP A 1031 -5.62 2.96 -3.12
N LEU A 1032 -5.96 1.81 -3.68
CA LEU A 1032 -7.11 0.98 -3.35
C LEU A 1032 -6.64 -0.44 -3.03
N PHE A 1033 -7.02 -0.93 -1.86
CA PHE A 1033 -6.81 -2.31 -1.42
C PHE A 1033 -8.15 -2.96 -1.15
N PRO A 1034 -8.22 -4.29 -0.90
CA PRO A 1034 -9.45 -4.94 -0.51
C PRO A 1034 -10.10 -4.25 0.71
N GLY A 1035 -11.34 -3.78 0.53
CA GLY A 1035 -12.10 -3.04 1.55
C GLY A 1035 -11.78 -1.55 1.66
N THR A 1036 -10.97 -0.99 0.74
CA THR A 1036 -10.74 0.45 0.66
C THR A 1036 -11.88 1.13 -0.09
N PHE A 1037 -12.55 2.07 0.57
CA PHE A 1037 -13.62 2.86 -0.01
C PHE A 1037 -13.34 4.34 0.19
N GLN A 1038 -13.27 5.10 -0.91
CA GLN A 1038 -12.98 6.53 -0.86
C GLN A 1038 -13.89 7.32 -1.80
N THR A 1039 -14.36 8.47 -1.31
CA THR A 1039 -14.95 9.51 -2.16
C THR A 1039 -13.87 10.52 -2.51
N VAL A 1040 -13.65 10.74 -3.81
CA VAL A 1040 -12.80 11.81 -4.32
C VAL A 1040 -13.63 12.78 -5.16
N LYS A 1041 -13.22 14.06 -5.15
CA LYS A 1041 -13.95 15.16 -5.76
C LYS A 1041 -13.13 15.77 -6.88
N MET A 1042 -13.71 15.77 -8.07
CA MET A 1042 -13.07 16.33 -9.27
C MET A 1042 -13.86 17.52 -9.81
N ARG A 1043 -13.15 18.47 -10.43
CA ARG A 1043 -13.72 19.54 -11.24
C ARG A 1043 -13.05 19.55 -12.62
N PRO A 1044 -13.66 18.92 -13.63
CA PRO A 1044 -13.08 18.87 -14.96
C PRO A 1044 -12.97 20.27 -15.57
N GLN A 1045 -11.82 20.56 -16.19
CA GLN A 1045 -11.51 21.87 -16.78
C GLN A 1045 -11.33 21.80 -18.30
N TYR A 1046 -10.80 20.68 -18.81
CA TYR A 1046 -10.45 20.54 -20.22
C TYR A 1046 -11.35 19.52 -20.90
N PRO A 1047 -11.97 19.88 -22.04
CA PRO A 1047 -12.72 18.92 -22.82
C PRO A 1047 -11.76 17.90 -23.44
N GLY A 1048 -12.26 16.68 -23.65
CA GLY A 1048 -11.48 15.58 -24.22
C GLY A 1048 -11.96 14.23 -23.70
N THR A 1049 -11.39 13.18 -24.28
CA THR A 1049 -11.52 11.80 -23.81
C THR A 1049 -10.21 11.39 -23.16
N TRP A 1050 -10.27 11.11 -21.87
CA TRP A 1050 -9.12 10.95 -20.99
C TRP A 1050 -9.06 9.51 -20.49
N LEU A 1051 -7.85 8.96 -20.38
CA LEU A 1051 -7.65 7.62 -19.83
C LEU A 1051 -7.88 7.61 -18.31
N LEU A 1052 -8.45 6.50 -17.84
CA LEU A 1052 -8.62 6.13 -16.45
C LEU A 1052 -8.17 4.68 -16.32
N HIS A 1053 -7.12 4.43 -15.56
CA HIS A 1053 -6.56 3.08 -15.45
C HIS A 1053 -5.98 2.81 -14.05
N CYS A 1054 -5.70 1.54 -13.79
CA CYS A 1054 -4.84 1.12 -12.69
C CYS A 1054 -3.37 1.28 -13.10
N HIS A 1055 -2.51 1.86 -12.26
CA HIS A 1055 -1.09 2.07 -12.60
C HIS A 1055 -0.19 0.85 -12.31
N VAL A 1056 -0.74 -0.23 -11.76
CA VAL A 1056 -0.04 -1.51 -11.62
C VAL A 1056 0.17 -2.14 -13.01
N ALA A 1057 1.41 -2.51 -13.31
CA ALA A 1057 1.83 -2.94 -14.64
C ALA A 1057 1.01 -4.12 -15.20
N ASP A 1058 0.80 -5.19 -14.42
CA ASP A 1058 0.00 -6.33 -14.87
C ASP A 1058 -1.44 -5.90 -15.13
N HIS A 1059 -2.06 -5.23 -14.16
CA HIS A 1059 -3.46 -4.82 -14.24
C HIS A 1059 -3.78 -4.00 -15.50
N VAL A 1060 -2.92 -3.05 -15.90
CA VAL A 1060 -3.14 -2.27 -17.13
C VAL A 1060 -2.93 -3.11 -18.39
N LEU A 1061 -1.90 -3.96 -18.44
CA LEU A 1061 -1.67 -4.86 -19.58
C LEU A 1061 -2.80 -5.88 -19.74
N SER A 1062 -3.39 -6.30 -18.62
CA SER A 1062 -4.51 -7.22 -18.53
C SER A 1062 -5.88 -6.56 -18.77
N GLY A 1063 -5.90 -5.24 -18.97
CA GLY A 1063 -7.06 -4.51 -19.48
C GLY A 1063 -7.84 -3.69 -18.45
N MET A 1064 -7.29 -3.43 -17.26
CA MET A 1064 -7.89 -2.61 -16.22
C MET A 1064 -7.77 -1.11 -16.54
N GLU A 1065 -8.37 -0.71 -17.66
CA GLU A 1065 -8.34 0.63 -18.20
C GLU A 1065 -9.64 0.96 -18.95
N THR A 1066 -10.01 2.23 -18.92
CA THR A 1066 -11.11 2.78 -19.68
C THR A 1066 -10.94 4.28 -19.92
N THR A 1067 -11.91 4.92 -20.54
CA THR A 1067 -11.90 6.37 -20.77
C THR A 1067 -13.10 7.06 -20.11
N TYR A 1068 -12.89 8.30 -19.70
CA TYR A 1068 -13.97 9.22 -19.34
C TYR A 1068 -13.96 10.43 -20.26
N THR A 1069 -15.13 10.99 -20.54
CA THR A 1069 -15.29 12.07 -21.52
C THR A 1069 -15.80 13.34 -20.86
N VAL A 1070 -15.03 14.42 -21.00
CA VAL A 1070 -15.40 15.77 -20.59
C VAL A 1070 -15.85 16.54 -21.82
N LYS A 1071 -17.09 17.00 -21.81
CA LYS A 1071 -17.69 17.79 -22.91
C LYS A 1071 -17.62 19.28 -22.60
N GLU A 1072 -17.50 20.10 -23.64
CA GLU A 1072 -17.71 21.53 -23.49
C GLU A 1072 -19.14 21.81 -23.03
N ARG A 1073 -19.29 22.79 -22.14
CA ARG A 1073 -20.60 23.21 -21.68
C ARG A 1073 -21.23 24.08 -22.76
N LYS A 1074 -22.29 23.56 -23.38
CA LYS A 1074 -23.09 24.29 -24.38
C LYS A 1074 -23.78 25.51 -23.81
#